data_AF-A0A820LE46-F1
#
_entry.id   AF-A0A820LE46-F1
#
_cell.length_a   1.000
_cell.length_b   1.000
_cell.length_c   1.000
_cell.angle_alpha   90.00
_cell.angle_beta   90.00
_cell.angle_gamma   90.00
#
_symmetry.space_group_name_H-M   'P 1'
#
loop_
_entity.id
_entity.type
_entity.pdbx_description
1 polymer ?
#
loop_
_entity_poly.entity_id
_entity_poly.type
_entity_poly.pdbx_seq_one_letter_code
_entity_poly.pdbx_strand_id
1 'polypeptide(L)'
;MEILTRATKVLNLFQHELQTVCVQWNTIPILQLLNLFPNLQFAETDIHLLKAFIEATAVPYLLAILNFWKQRSYLQHVCHGIKNLLNYLKVSLDENPGVVIESLDGLLTINEQTLGQACYDCYQRYITTCADKYKPQSLTLWSHYSVSRDVIDFVHKISATEMVNLLEAVNDWDDTLISTRTVMDFATLKTFFDQVYVTIREQEAVLTVDHIAACFEKISQVPEFQRIVDLFPTCSASLLAIQRLYLELTNKEQSKRQRIIDIMHRSSITFKQNPAKKYEFNVRLHPQNVTYADLSELRDRARLIEYSDGNKFKREAELNTEQLQQFISFVNVIETILKTLSSLFIAGHPSITSYNQTEILTCIDGQFNDLQQLCTDLKQNFDDWERELCRVYEEYPELTHFFCEQFHAIEHALYNNDDTSNGFHLIKYIGFQPEQLRQKLTTPKPKPTHPIEYLENLGRIFTTQRIYPRVNLLGKKIWLVDTNEDGILRALFSLFHLTKNPTHVHQVFYCTERTNWTEIRAFIYRCFFSQTLQILIRPQLLSADIQDRMVPSLRGFIERYPAHFFHLGLISTSAAQNVQLINALKGLNIVTTLRDQDLLNKTDFANQLRTMLRHCSLVTSRLAGLGKTSFIQEQERRIGKPLIKFPIGGDVQGDKIAERLAQHTVEITNSVLHIDIGPVDNIRTLDEILYCLTLFHSFRFGQMAIFLPADTPIFIELDASPLAINQDCLTIYPYLESRHHLEHVHWNELQHQLLKVQFVVNYLDAIQSTTIIKSDISDTNLRVIDAPNSLRLLHTYFSSGKNSEFITWTQLHIYLSVFYSLFHGFSKCSHFLVDCLIHPQLRLDILQAFLRSSEQFTSLSVENVRKQQRASSTIQGDVNIPSVALTDTVIRWENTQPFTVVFTSTHDPLFVYKTVKDVPRSLIEAFKAFYQAFGSNGRQNNGDFVETDMFPDHSQLSHVQFFLKLASLSYKYFNKAICRKCYKQFPYNTIHCAYCAADEELVRPISFDSNDIIAFQTSIAISLESQYVLTPDNYIKMLLVFLRVQSGLPVLIMGETGTEMI
;
A
#
# COMPACT_ATOMS: atom_id res chain seq x y z
N MET A 1 12.53 -38.10 -71.81
CA MET A 1 11.51 -38.68 -72.69
C MET A 1 10.32 -39.20 -71.90
N GLU A 2 10.51 -40.11 -70.95
CA GLU A 2 9.41 -40.74 -70.19
C GLU A 2 8.53 -39.76 -69.39
N ILE A 3 9.12 -38.74 -68.76
CA ILE A 3 8.39 -37.67 -68.07
C ILE A 3 7.55 -36.82 -69.04
N LEU A 4 8.09 -36.51 -70.22
CA LEU A 4 7.36 -35.78 -71.27
C LEU A 4 6.19 -36.62 -71.78
N THR A 5 6.39 -37.91 -72.03
CA THR A 5 5.31 -38.81 -72.46
C THR A 5 4.22 -38.96 -71.40
N ARG A 6 4.60 -39.01 -70.12
CA ARG A 6 3.66 -39.06 -68.99
C ARG A 6 2.91 -37.73 -68.82
N ALA A 7 3.61 -36.60 -68.92
CA ALA A 7 3.01 -35.27 -68.86
C ALA A 7 2.04 -35.02 -70.02
N THR A 8 2.38 -35.42 -71.25
CA THR A 8 1.48 -35.34 -72.41
C THR A 8 0.27 -36.26 -72.24
N LYS A 9 0.42 -37.46 -71.67
CA LYS A 9 -0.73 -38.34 -71.36
C LYS A 9 -1.66 -37.70 -70.33
N VAL A 10 -1.13 -37.14 -69.25
CA VAL A 10 -1.92 -36.46 -68.21
C VAL A 10 -2.61 -35.22 -68.78
N LEU A 11 -1.91 -34.42 -69.59
CA LEU A 11 -2.49 -33.25 -70.25
C LEU A 11 -3.62 -33.64 -71.21
N ASN A 12 -3.45 -34.69 -72.00
CA ASN A 12 -4.47 -35.17 -72.92
C ASN A 12 -5.69 -35.74 -72.18
N LEU A 13 -5.46 -36.46 -71.06
CA LEU A 13 -6.53 -36.93 -70.18
C LEU A 13 -7.30 -35.76 -69.57
N PHE A 14 -6.61 -34.77 -69.01
CA PHE A 14 -7.23 -33.56 -68.47
C PHE A 14 -7.99 -32.77 -69.54
N GLN A 15 -7.42 -32.59 -70.74
CA GLN A 15 -8.11 -31.92 -71.85
C GLN A 15 -9.37 -32.69 -72.28
N HIS A 16 -9.32 -34.02 -72.30
CA HIS A 16 -10.47 -34.85 -72.62
C HIS A 16 -11.57 -34.78 -71.55
N GLU A 17 -11.20 -34.86 -70.27
CA GLU A 17 -12.13 -34.70 -69.14
C GLU A 17 -12.73 -33.29 -69.10
N LEU A 18 -11.91 -32.26 -69.30
CA LEU A 18 -12.36 -30.86 -69.38
C LEU A 18 -13.34 -30.66 -70.53
N GLN A 19 -13.04 -31.15 -71.73
CA GLN A 19 -13.96 -31.06 -72.87
C GLN A 19 -15.26 -31.82 -72.62
N THR A 20 -15.19 -33.00 -72.01
CA THR A 20 -16.38 -33.81 -71.69
C THR A 20 -17.29 -33.09 -70.70
N VAL A 21 -16.72 -32.56 -69.61
CA VAL A 21 -17.45 -31.78 -68.59
C VAL A 21 -18.00 -30.48 -69.18
N CYS A 22 -17.27 -29.82 -70.08
CA CYS A 22 -17.73 -28.58 -70.71
C CYS A 22 -18.85 -28.79 -71.73
N VAL A 23 -18.91 -29.93 -72.41
CA VAL A 23 -20.01 -30.26 -73.34
C VAL A 23 -21.24 -30.76 -72.59
N GLN A 24 -21.06 -31.50 -71.49
CA GLN A 24 -22.14 -32.14 -70.74
C GLN A 24 -22.52 -31.39 -69.45
N TRP A 25 -22.06 -30.16 -69.26
CA TRP A 25 -22.19 -29.39 -68.01
C TRP A 25 -23.63 -29.33 -67.46
N ASN A 26 -24.62 -29.35 -68.34
CA ASN A 26 -26.04 -29.28 -68.02
C ASN A 26 -26.62 -30.61 -67.48
N THR A 27 -26.02 -31.76 -67.82
CA THR A 27 -26.56 -33.11 -67.55
C THR A 27 -25.75 -33.92 -66.56
N ILE A 28 -24.59 -33.43 -66.13
CA ILE A 28 -23.73 -34.09 -65.13
C ILE A 28 -23.90 -33.46 -63.73
N PRO A 29 -23.61 -34.23 -62.66
CA PRO A 29 -23.52 -33.70 -61.30
C PRO A 29 -22.40 -32.66 -61.16
N ILE A 30 -22.63 -31.62 -60.36
CA ILE A 30 -21.64 -30.56 -60.12
C ILE A 30 -20.37 -31.12 -59.48
N LEU A 31 -20.43 -32.21 -58.72
CA LEU A 31 -19.24 -32.87 -58.18
C LEU A 31 -18.17 -33.13 -59.25
N GLN A 32 -18.57 -33.53 -60.46
CA GLN A 32 -17.63 -33.77 -61.57
C GLN A 32 -16.96 -32.47 -62.04
N LEU A 33 -17.67 -31.34 -61.97
CA LEU A 33 -17.12 -30.02 -62.26
C LEU A 33 -16.19 -29.54 -61.14
N LEU A 34 -16.55 -29.73 -59.87
CA LEU A 34 -15.72 -29.33 -58.72
C LEU A 34 -14.41 -30.11 -58.66
N ASN A 35 -14.41 -31.39 -59.07
CA ASN A 35 -13.19 -32.22 -59.13
C ASN A 35 -12.15 -31.67 -60.11
N LEU A 36 -12.56 -30.95 -61.15
CA LEU A 36 -11.62 -30.27 -62.07
C LEU A 36 -11.01 -29.00 -61.47
N PHE A 37 -11.66 -28.40 -60.47
CA PHE A 37 -11.24 -27.16 -59.81
C PHE A 37 -11.12 -27.37 -58.30
N PRO A 38 -10.10 -28.10 -57.83
CA PRO A 38 -9.95 -28.45 -56.41
C PRO A 38 -9.76 -27.24 -55.49
N ASN A 39 -9.37 -26.07 -56.03
CA ASN A 39 -9.35 -24.81 -55.30
C ASN A 39 -10.31 -23.77 -55.94
N LEU A 40 -11.51 -23.68 -55.38
CA LEU A 40 -12.58 -22.81 -55.88
C LEU A 40 -12.25 -21.31 -55.86
N GLN A 41 -11.25 -20.86 -55.10
CA GLN A 41 -10.86 -19.44 -55.11
C GLN A 41 -10.24 -19.00 -56.43
N PHE A 42 -9.52 -19.91 -57.11
CA PHE A 42 -8.84 -19.64 -58.40
C PHE A 42 -9.64 -20.11 -59.62
N ALA A 43 -10.75 -20.82 -59.42
CA ALA A 43 -11.50 -21.48 -60.47
C ALA A 43 -11.96 -20.54 -61.61
N GLU A 44 -12.28 -19.28 -61.30
CA GLU A 44 -12.58 -18.25 -62.30
C GLU A 44 -11.36 -17.91 -63.18
N THR A 45 -10.20 -17.75 -62.55
CA THR A 45 -8.93 -17.52 -63.27
C THR A 45 -8.55 -18.73 -64.11
N ASP A 46 -8.73 -19.93 -63.57
CA ASP A 46 -8.43 -21.19 -64.25
C ASP A 46 -9.32 -21.37 -65.50
N ILE A 47 -10.62 -21.10 -65.40
CA ILE A 47 -11.52 -21.11 -66.57
C ILE A 47 -11.08 -20.10 -67.63
N HIS A 48 -10.69 -18.89 -67.23
CA HIS A 48 -10.25 -17.87 -68.19
C HIS A 48 -8.94 -18.25 -68.90
N LEU A 49 -8.02 -18.95 -68.23
CA LEU A 49 -6.79 -19.49 -68.83
C LEU A 49 -7.08 -20.66 -69.77
N LEU A 50 -8.08 -21.49 -69.43
CA LEU A 50 -8.46 -22.68 -70.18
C LEU A 50 -9.49 -22.42 -71.29
N LYS A 51 -9.95 -21.17 -71.47
CA LYS A 51 -11.00 -20.78 -72.42
C LYS A 51 -10.78 -21.24 -73.86
N ALA A 52 -9.52 -21.43 -74.29
CA ALA A 52 -9.20 -21.92 -75.64
C ALA A 52 -9.58 -23.39 -75.86
N PHE A 53 -9.78 -24.15 -74.78
CA PHE A 53 -10.16 -25.56 -74.79
C PHE A 53 -11.63 -25.80 -74.38
N ILE A 54 -12.36 -24.73 -74.06
CA ILE A 54 -13.76 -24.75 -73.63
C ILE A 54 -14.61 -24.11 -74.72
N GLU A 55 -15.79 -24.66 -74.99
CA GLU A 55 -16.73 -24.03 -75.92
C GLU A 55 -17.16 -22.66 -75.38
N ALA A 56 -17.03 -21.61 -76.19
CA ALA A 56 -17.27 -20.23 -75.75
C ALA A 56 -18.68 -20.00 -75.16
N THR A 57 -19.65 -20.82 -75.57
CA THR A 57 -21.05 -20.82 -75.10
C THR A 57 -21.20 -21.40 -73.69
N ALA A 58 -20.33 -22.32 -73.25
CA ALA A 58 -20.40 -22.98 -71.94
C ALA A 58 -19.78 -22.15 -70.80
N VAL A 59 -18.82 -21.27 -71.12
CA VAL A 59 -18.04 -20.49 -70.14
C VAL A 59 -18.90 -19.71 -69.13
N PRO A 60 -19.96 -18.96 -69.53
CA PRO A 60 -20.77 -18.19 -68.56
C PRO A 60 -21.52 -19.08 -67.55
N TYR A 61 -21.97 -20.26 -67.98
CA TYR A 61 -22.71 -21.20 -67.13
C TYR A 61 -21.79 -21.82 -66.08
N LEU A 62 -20.58 -22.23 -66.48
CA LEU A 62 -19.58 -22.79 -65.58
C LEU A 62 -19.11 -21.76 -64.54
N LEU A 63 -18.87 -20.51 -64.96
CA LEU A 63 -18.53 -19.41 -64.04
C LEU A 63 -19.63 -19.14 -63.02
N ALA A 64 -20.90 -19.15 -63.43
CA ALA A 64 -22.02 -18.94 -62.52
C ALA A 64 -22.14 -20.06 -61.48
N ILE A 65 -22.00 -21.33 -61.88
CA ILE A 65 -22.02 -22.47 -60.95
C ILE A 65 -20.85 -22.37 -59.96
N LEU A 66 -19.63 -22.10 -60.42
CA LEU A 66 -18.46 -22.01 -59.56
C LEU A 66 -18.53 -20.80 -58.61
N ASN A 67 -19.09 -19.66 -59.06
CA ASN A 67 -19.31 -18.50 -58.21
C ASN A 67 -20.34 -18.78 -57.10
N PHE A 68 -21.42 -19.50 -57.40
CA PHE A 68 -22.34 -20.00 -56.37
C PHE A 68 -21.59 -20.84 -55.32
N TRP A 69 -20.79 -21.83 -55.75
CA TRP A 69 -20.07 -22.70 -54.83
C TRP A 69 -19.01 -21.97 -54.01
N LYS A 70 -18.34 -20.96 -54.60
CA LYS A 70 -17.42 -20.06 -53.90
C LYS A 70 -18.11 -19.26 -52.79
N GLN A 71 -19.38 -18.88 -52.98
CA GLN A 71 -20.15 -18.07 -52.04
C GLN A 71 -21.21 -18.86 -51.24
N ARG A 72 -21.23 -20.19 -51.37
CA ARG A 72 -22.34 -21.04 -50.88
C ARG A 72 -22.71 -20.79 -49.43
N SER A 73 -21.72 -20.73 -48.53
CA SER A 73 -21.95 -20.50 -47.10
C SER A 73 -22.60 -19.13 -46.85
N TYR A 74 -22.09 -18.06 -47.45
CA TYR A 74 -22.67 -16.72 -47.34
C TYR A 74 -24.12 -16.70 -47.83
N LEU A 75 -24.39 -17.27 -49.01
CA LEU A 75 -25.73 -17.32 -49.59
C LEU A 75 -26.71 -18.14 -48.74
N GLN A 76 -26.26 -19.26 -48.18
CA GLN A 76 -27.04 -20.04 -47.23
C GLN A 76 -27.39 -19.22 -45.98
N HIS A 77 -26.45 -18.46 -45.42
CA HIS A 77 -26.72 -17.60 -44.27
C HIS A 77 -27.70 -16.47 -44.59
N VAL A 78 -27.62 -15.86 -45.77
CA VAL A 78 -28.64 -14.88 -46.23
C VAL A 78 -30.03 -15.55 -46.23
N CYS A 79 -30.16 -16.74 -46.81
CA CYS A 79 -31.43 -17.46 -46.90
C CYS A 79 -32.00 -17.81 -45.51
N HIS A 80 -31.18 -18.37 -44.63
CA HIS A 80 -31.59 -18.71 -43.26
C HIS A 80 -31.91 -17.46 -42.43
N GLY A 81 -31.17 -16.37 -42.64
CA GLY A 81 -31.36 -15.11 -41.92
C GLY A 81 -32.68 -14.45 -42.20
N ILE A 82 -33.06 -14.35 -43.48
CA ILE A 82 -34.37 -13.84 -43.91
C ILE A 82 -35.48 -14.70 -43.29
N LYS A 83 -35.37 -16.04 -43.35
CA LYS A 83 -36.37 -16.95 -42.78
C LYS A 83 -36.51 -16.78 -41.26
N ASN A 84 -35.40 -16.68 -40.53
CA ASN A 84 -35.41 -16.49 -39.09
C ASN A 84 -36.08 -15.15 -38.72
N LEU A 85 -35.80 -14.09 -39.48
CA LEU A 85 -36.41 -12.78 -39.30
C LEU A 85 -37.93 -12.82 -39.55
N LEU A 86 -38.37 -13.47 -40.63
CA LEU A 86 -39.79 -13.63 -40.95
C LEU A 86 -40.53 -14.42 -39.87
N ASN A 87 -39.90 -15.46 -39.33
CA ASN A 87 -40.43 -16.25 -38.21
C ASN A 87 -40.59 -15.39 -36.94
N TYR A 88 -39.59 -14.56 -36.60
CA TYR A 88 -39.67 -13.66 -35.44
C TYR A 88 -40.80 -12.62 -35.60
N LEU A 89 -40.98 -12.09 -36.81
CA LEU A 89 -42.05 -11.15 -37.14
C LEU A 89 -43.43 -11.82 -37.28
N LYS A 90 -43.53 -13.15 -37.18
CA LYS A 90 -44.76 -13.95 -37.33
C LYS A 90 -45.51 -13.69 -38.64
N VAL A 91 -44.79 -13.50 -39.74
CA VAL A 91 -45.39 -13.36 -41.07
C VAL A 91 -45.88 -14.74 -41.53
N SER A 92 -47.21 -14.93 -41.64
CA SER A 92 -47.80 -16.14 -42.23
C SER A 92 -47.55 -16.15 -43.73
N LEU A 93 -46.98 -17.25 -44.24
CA LEU A 93 -46.68 -17.47 -45.66
C LEU A 93 -47.65 -18.49 -46.27
N ASP A 94 -48.90 -18.49 -45.84
CA ASP A 94 -49.91 -19.39 -46.36
C ASP A 94 -50.56 -18.85 -47.65
N GLU A 95 -50.63 -19.74 -48.65
CA GLU A 95 -51.37 -19.71 -49.93
C GLU A 95 -50.65 -19.24 -51.21
N ASN A 96 -49.44 -18.68 -51.15
CA ASN A 96 -48.49 -18.68 -52.28
C ASN A 96 -47.13 -18.18 -51.76
N PRO A 97 -46.09 -19.04 -51.64
CA PRO A 97 -44.78 -18.57 -51.25
C PRO A 97 -44.34 -17.55 -52.30
N GLY A 98 -44.20 -16.28 -51.90
CA GLY A 98 -43.79 -15.23 -52.83
C GLY A 98 -42.52 -15.66 -53.57
N VAL A 99 -42.40 -15.29 -54.85
CA VAL A 99 -41.33 -15.73 -55.78
C VAL A 99 -39.91 -15.71 -55.18
N VAL A 100 -39.66 -14.84 -54.18
CA VAL A 100 -38.42 -14.77 -53.41
C VAL A 100 -38.22 -15.98 -52.48
N ILE A 101 -39.23 -16.46 -51.76
CA ILE A 101 -39.07 -17.58 -50.82
C ILE A 101 -38.85 -18.90 -51.56
N GLU A 102 -39.57 -19.12 -52.67
CA GLU A 102 -39.33 -20.28 -53.54
C GLU A 102 -37.91 -20.27 -54.11
N SER A 103 -37.35 -19.09 -54.42
CA SER A 103 -35.98 -18.97 -54.90
C SER A 103 -34.95 -19.25 -53.79
N LEU A 104 -35.20 -18.82 -52.57
CA LEU A 104 -34.37 -19.13 -51.40
C LEU A 104 -34.39 -20.63 -51.08
N ASP A 105 -35.57 -21.27 -51.09
CA ASP A 105 -35.72 -22.71 -50.88
C ASP A 105 -35.00 -23.53 -51.96
N GLY A 106 -35.19 -23.16 -53.23
CA GLY A 106 -34.49 -23.78 -54.35
C GLY A 106 -32.97 -23.70 -54.18
N LEU A 107 -32.44 -22.56 -53.74
CA LEU A 107 -31.01 -22.39 -53.51
C LEU A 107 -30.46 -23.25 -52.36
N LEU A 108 -31.24 -23.43 -51.28
CA LEU A 108 -30.86 -24.26 -50.14
C LEU A 108 -30.82 -25.77 -50.46
N THR A 109 -31.57 -26.22 -51.47
CA THR A 109 -31.60 -27.63 -51.90
C THR A 109 -30.39 -28.07 -52.73
N ILE A 110 -29.58 -27.12 -53.23
CA ILE A 110 -28.42 -27.42 -54.08
C ILE A 110 -27.33 -28.15 -53.27
N ASN A 111 -26.92 -29.30 -53.78
CA ASN A 111 -25.83 -30.14 -53.26
C ASN A 111 -24.93 -30.66 -54.40
N GLU A 112 -23.88 -31.40 -54.06
CA GLU A 112 -22.86 -31.87 -55.03
C GLU A 112 -23.42 -32.81 -56.11
N GLN A 113 -24.54 -33.47 -55.84
CA GLN A 113 -25.23 -34.36 -56.78
C GLN A 113 -26.24 -33.64 -57.68
N THR A 114 -26.46 -32.34 -57.44
CA THR A 114 -27.36 -31.52 -58.27
C THR A 114 -26.77 -31.40 -59.67
N LEU A 115 -27.60 -31.51 -60.70
CA LEU A 115 -27.17 -31.35 -62.09
C LEU A 115 -26.79 -29.90 -62.37
N GLY A 116 -25.79 -29.67 -63.23
CA GLY A 116 -25.28 -28.32 -63.48
C GLY A 116 -26.35 -27.35 -64.01
N GLN A 117 -27.28 -27.81 -64.85
CA GLN A 117 -28.42 -26.99 -65.31
C GLN A 117 -29.30 -26.53 -64.14
N ALA A 118 -29.68 -27.46 -63.25
CA ALA A 118 -30.55 -27.15 -62.13
C ALA A 118 -29.88 -26.17 -61.13
N CYS A 119 -28.58 -26.30 -60.89
CA CYS A 119 -27.83 -25.36 -60.07
C CYS A 119 -27.73 -23.98 -60.71
N TYR A 120 -27.46 -23.91 -62.02
CA TYR A 120 -27.45 -22.66 -62.75
C TYR A 120 -28.81 -21.96 -62.67
N ASP A 121 -29.90 -22.69 -62.96
CA ASP A 121 -31.26 -22.14 -62.96
C ASP A 121 -31.68 -21.64 -61.58
N CYS A 122 -31.36 -22.39 -60.52
CA CYS A 122 -31.66 -21.97 -59.14
C CYS A 122 -30.83 -20.75 -58.72
N TYR A 123 -29.54 -20.71 -59.09
CA TYR A 123 -28.67 -19.57 -58.77
C TYR A 123 -29.06 -18.31 -59.55
N GLN A 124 -29.39 -18.44 -60.84
CA GLN A 124 -29.91 -17.32 -61.65
C GLN A 124 -31.25 -16.82 -61.13
N ARG A 125 -32.13 -17.73 -60.69
CA ARG A 125 -33.39 -17.33 -60.05
C ARG A 125 -33.13 -16.56 -58.77
N TYR A 126 -32.19 -16.98 -57.93
CA TYR A 126 -31.78 -16.22 -56.75
C TYR A 126 -31.20 -14.84 -57.09
N ILE A 127 -30.33 -14.76 -58.11
CA ILE A 127 -29.74 -13.49 -58.55
C ILE A 127 -30.85 -12.52 -58.96
N THR A 128 -31.72 -12.94 -59.88
CA THR A 128 -32.78 -12.09 -60.43
C THR A 128 -33.86 -11.70 -59.42
N THR A 129 -34.19 -12.61 -58.48
CA THR A 129 -35.31 -12.37 -57.54
C THR A 129 -34.87 -11.80 -56.19
N CYS A 130 -33.59 -11.93 -55.82
CA CYS A 130 -33.07 -11.55 -54.51
C CYS A 130 -31.81 -10.68 -54.60
N ALA A 131 -30.71 -11.18 -55.18
CA ALA A 131 -29.43 -10.46 -55.11
C ALA A 131 -29.38 -9.16 -55.94
N ASP A 132 -30.02 -9.13 -57.11
CA ASP A 132 -30.14 -7.91 -57.93
C ASP A 132 -31.21 -6.96 -57.39
N LYS A 133 -32.18 -7.49 -56.62
CA LYS A 133 -33.33 -6.74 -56.12
C LYS A 133 -33.00 -5.96 -54.85
N TYR A 134 -32.19 -6.53 -53.95
CA TYR A 134 -31.88 -5.94 -52.64
C TYR A 134 -30.44 -5.43 -52.57
N LYS A 135 -30.23 -4.33 -51.84
CA LYS A 135 -28.87 -3.78 -51.68
C LYS A 135 -27.95 -4.76 -50.95
N PRO A 136 -26.64 -4.75 -51.27
CA PRO A 136 -25.65 -5.60 -50.59
C PRO A 136 -25.66 -5.48 -49.07
N GLN A 137 -25.91 -4.28 -48.54
CA GLN A 137 -25.96 -4.04 -47.10
C GLN A 137 -27.10 -4.81 -46.40
N SER A 138 -28.27 -4.89 -47.03
CA SER A 138 -29.43 -5.64 -46.51
C SER A 138 -29.15 -7.14 -46.53
N LEU A 139 -28.55 -7.65 -47.61
CA LEU A 139 -28.14 -9.05 -47.73
C LEU A 139 -27.11 -9.41 -46.65
N THR A 140 -26.11 -8.55 -46.42
CA THR A 140 -25.11 -8.74 -45.37
C THR A 140 -25.74 -8.77 -43.97
N LEU A 141 -26.68 -7.87 -43.68
CA LEU A 141 -27.41 -7.86 -42.41
C LEU A 141 -28.23 -9.12 -42.19
N TRP A 142 -28.91 -9.61 -43.23
CA TRP A 142 -29.62 -10.88 -43.15
C TRP A 142 -28.67 -12.05 -42.95
N SER A 143 -27.51 -12.06 -43.60
CA SER A 143 -26.47 -13.07 -43.33
C SER A 143 -26.05 -13.06 -41.86
N HIS A 144 -25.75 -11.89 -41.28
CA HIS A 144 -25.40 -11.77 -39.86
C HIS A 144 -26.54 -12.13 -38.91
N TYR A 145 -27.79 -11.92 -39.31
CA TYR A 145 -28.97 -12.37 -38.56
C TYR A 145 -28.99 -13.90 -38.42
N SER A 146 -28.48 -14.65 -39.41
CA SER A 146 -28.28 -16.09 -39.28
C SER A 146 -27.00 -16.45 -38.53
N VAL A 147 -25.89 -15.79 -38.82
CA VAL A 147 -24.55 -16.15 -38.28
C VAL A 147 -24.47 -15.85 -36.78
N SER A 148 -25.13 -14.78 -36.32
CA SER A 148 -25.04 -14.28 -34.94
C SER A 148 -26.34 -14.55 -34.16
N ARG A 149 -26.96 -15.71 -34.37
CA ARG A 149 -28.29 -16.05 -33.84
C ARG A 149 -28.39 -15.86 -32.32
N ASP A 150 -27.40 -16.32 -31.56
CA ASP A 150 -27.42 -16.24 -30.09
C ASP A 150 -27.42 -14.78 -29.60
N VAL A 151 -26.73 -13.88 -30.32
CA VAL A 151 -26.74 -12.43 -30.03
C VAL A 151 -28.11 -11.85 -30.31
N ILE A 152 -28.72 -12.19 -31.46
CA ILE A 152 -30.06 -11.73 -31.84
C ILE A 152 -31.11 -12.20 -30.82
N ASP A 153 -31.09 -13.48 -30.46
CA ASP A 153 -32.02 -14.06 -29.49
C ASP A 153 -31.90 -13.36 -28.12
N PHE A 154 -30.68 -13.00 -27.70
CA PHE A 154 -30.47 -12.25 -26.46
C PHE A 154 -30.88 -10.77 -26.57
N VAL A 155 -30.64 -10.12 -27.72
CA VAL A 155 -31.14 -8.77 -28.03
C VAL A 155 -32.66 -8.71 -27.92
N HIS A 156 -33.38 -9.77 -28.35
CA HIS A 156 -34.84 -9.81 -28.21
C HIS A 156 -35.31 -10.09 -26.78
N LYS A 157 -34.49 -10.73 -25.95
CA LYS A 157 -34.82 -11.07 -24.56
C LYS A 157 -34.72 -9.87 -23.61
N ILE A 158 -33.75 -8.98 -23.81
CA ILE A 158 -33.47 -7.87 -22.90
C ILE A 158 -34.43 -6.68 -23.10
N SER A 159 -34.96 -6.11 -22.02
CA SER A 159 -35.77 -4.89 -22.05
C SER A 159 -34.90 -3.62 -22.08
N ALA A 160 -35.51 -2.47 -22.42
CA ALA A 160 -34.81 -1.19 -22.46
C ALA A 160 -34.29 -0.73 -21.09
N THR A 161 -35.03 -1.01 -20.02
CA THR A 161 -34.63 -0.68 -18.63
C THR A 161 -33.46 -1.54 -18.17
N GLU A 162 -33.47 -2.83 -18.49
CA GLU A 162 -32.37 -3.74 -18.19
C GLU A 162 -31.09 -3.40 -18.95
N MET A 163 -31.22 -2.86 -20.17
CA MET A 163 -30.09 -2.37 -20.95
C MET A 163 -29.42 -1.15 -20.29
N VAL A 164 -30.19 -0.24 -19.67
CA VAL A 164 -29.65 0.90 -18.91
C VAL A 164 -28.90 0.42 -17.67
N ASN A 165 -29.46 -0.52 -16.91
CA ASN A 165 -28.77 -1.11 -15.75
C ASN A 165 -27.44 -1.78 -16.13
N LEU A 166 -27.42 -2.44 -17.28
CA LEU A 166 -26.20 -3.05 -17.82
C LEU A 166 -25.16 -1.98 -18.20
N LEU A 167 -25.57 -0.83 -18.75
CA LEU A 167 -24.68 0.30 -19.07
C LEU A 167 -24.13 1.00 -17.81
N GLU A 168 -24.94 1.16 -16.77
CA GLU A 168 -24.49 1.76 -15.50
C GLU A 168 -23.45 0.87 -14.80
N ALA A 169 -23.70 -0.45 -14.76
CA ALA A 169 -22.82 -1.42 -14.10
C ALA A 169 -21.42 -1.52 -14.73
N VAL A 170 -21.28 -1.14 -15.99
CA VAL A 170 -20.00 -1.16 -16.71
C VAL A 170 -19.03 -0.09 -16.19
N ASN A 171 -19.53 1.01 -15.60
CA ASN A 171 -18.66 2.04 -15.00
C ASN A 171 -17.92 1.54 -13.75
N ASP A 172 -18.45 0.51 -13.09
CA ASP A 172 -17.92 -0.06 -11.85
C ASP A 172 -17.12 -1.35 -12.07
N TRP A 173 -17.00 -1.82 -13.32
CA TRP A 173 -16.35 -3.09 -13.66
C TRP A 173 -14.93 -2.89 -14.19
N ASP A 174 -14.04 -3.78 -13.76
CA ASP A 174 -12.62 -3.75 -14.13
C ASP A 174 -12.47 -4.13 -15.62
N ASP A 175 -11.77 -3.30 -16.41
CA ASP A 175 -11.60 -3.40 -17.88
C ASP A 175 -10.89 -4.70 -18.35
N THR A 176 -10.52 -5.58 -17.42
CA THR A 176 -9.79 -6.83 -17.65
C THR A 176 -10.67 -7.98 -18.17
N LEU A 177 -12.00 -7.92 -18.04
CA LEU A 177 -12.92 -9.02 -18.39
C LEU A 177 -13.89 -8.71 -19.55
N ILE A 178 -14.46 -7.50 -19.60
CA ILE A 178 -15.32 -7.03 -20.70
C ILE A 178 -15.00 -5.56 -20.93
N SER A 179 -14.66 -5.19 -22.17
CA SER A 179 -14.42 -3.77 -22.48
C SER A 179 -15.74 -3.00 -22.47
N THR A 180 -15.71 -1.79 -21.89
CA THR A 180 -16.85 -0.85 -21.91
C THR A 180 -17.42 -0.66 -23.32
N ARG A 181 -16.53 -0.66 -24.32
CA ARG A 181 -16.88 -0.57 -25.74
C ARG A 181 -17.79 -1.70 -26.21
N THR A 182 -17.56 -2.94 -25.77
CA THR A 182 -18.37 -4.08 -26.21
C THR A 182 -19.81 -4.02 -25.72
N VAL A 183 -20.04 -3.49 -24.51
CA VAL A 183 -21.39 -3.30 -23.99
C VAL A 183 -22.13 -2.16 -24.70
N MET A 184 -21.41 -1.09 -25.06
CA MET A 184 -21.95 -0.02 -25.91
C MET A 184 -22.28 -0.50 -27.33
N ASP A 185 -21.43 -1.36 -27.91
CA ASP A 185 -21.68 -1.97 -29.22
C ASP A 185 -22.96 -2.83 -29.17
N PHE A 186 -23.16 -3.61 -28.10
CA PHE A 186 -24.38 -4.39 -27.88
C PHE A 186 -25.63 -3.51 -27.68
N ALA A 187 -25.49 -2.40 -26.94
CA ALA A 187 -26.56 -1.40 -26.79
C ALA A 187 -26.98 -0.81 -28.14
N THR A 188 -26.00 -0.50 -28.99
CA THR A 188 -26.23 0.04 -30.33
C THR A 188 -26.98 -0.96 -31.22
N LEU A 189 -26.63 -2.25 -31.16
CA LEU A 189 -27.37 -3.33 -31.84
C LEU A 189 -28.83 -3.41 -31.37
N LYS A 190 -29.07 -3.35 -30.05
CA LYS A 190 -30.43 -3.38 -29.48
C LYS A 190 -31.27 -2.20 -29.99
N THR A 191 -30.70 -1.00 -29.93
CA THR A 191 -31.36 0.23 -30.41
C THR A 191 -31.67 0.16 -31.91
N PHE A 192 -30.75 -0.35 -32.73
CA PHE A 192 -30.97 -0.54 -34.16
C PHE A 192 -32.18 -1.45 -34.44
N PHE A 193 -32.20 -2.64 -33.84
CA PHE A 193 -33.30 -3.60 -34.05
C PHE A 193 -34.64 -3.08 -33.52
N ASP A 194 -34.65 -2.41 -32.36
CA ASP A 194 -35.85 -1.78 -31.82
C ASP A 194 -36.42 -0.73 -32.80
N GLN A 195 -35.57 0.14 -33.35
CA GLN A 195 -35.99 1.15 -34.33
C GLN A 195 -36.50 0.53 -35.63
N VAL A 196 -35.86 -0.54 -36.12
CA VAL A 196 -36.33 -1.29 -37.29
C VAL A 196 -37.71 -1.89 -37.01
N TYR A 197 -37.91 -2.55 -35.86
CA TYR A 197 -39.19 -3.18 -35.51
C TYR A 197 -40.30 -2.17 -35.25
N VAL A 198 -39.99 -1.03 -34.65
CA VAL A 198 -40.94 0.09 -34.52
C VAL A 198 -41.34 0.59 -35.91
N THR A 199 -40.38 0.84 -36.79
CA THR A 199 -40.65 1.32 -38.16
C THR A 199 -41.50 0.33 -38.97
N ILE A 200 -41.27 -0.97 -38.81
CA ILE A 200 -42.09 -2.03 -39.44
C ILE A 200 -43.53 -2.01 -38.89
N ARG A 201 -43.73 -1.75 -37.60
CA ARG A 201 -45.06 -1.74 -36.96
C ARG A 201 -45.86 -0.47 -37.21
N GLU A 202 -45.20 0.65 -37.50
CA GLU A 202 -45.84 1.95 -37.74
C GLU A 202 -46.47 2.09 -39.13
N GLN A 203 -46.14 1.23 -40.10
CA GLN A 203 -46.72 1.25 -41.45
C GLN A 203 -47.74 0.11 -41.60
N GLU A 204 -49.04 0.42 -41.77
CA GLU A 204 -50.14 -0.55 -42.00
C GLU A 204 -50.10 -1.23 -43.39
N ALA A 205 -48.90 -1.53 -43.91
CA ALA A 205 -48.73 -2.22 -45.19
C ALA A 205 -48.71 -3.75 -44.98
N VAL A 206 -49.11 -4.51 -46.01
CA VAL A 206 -48.91 -5.96 -46.05
C VAL A 206 -47.41 -6.25 -45.89
N LEU A 207 -47.05 -7.04 -44.87
CA LEU A 207 -45.66 -7.41 -44.55
C LEU A 207 -45.08 -8.27 -45.68
N THR A 208 -44.34 -7.61 -46.58
CA THR A 208 -43.60 -8.25 -47.67
C THR A 208 -42.09 -8.16 -47.41
N VAL A 209 -41.31 -9.06 -48.01
CA VAL A 209 -39.84 -9.02 -47.94
C VAL A 209 -39.29 -7.68 -48.45
N ASP A 210 -39.96 -7.08 -49.45
CA ASP A 210 -39.60 -5.76 -49.99
C ASP A 210 -39.76 -4.64 -48.96
N HIS A 211 -40.84 -4.67 -48.19
CA HIS A 211 -41.09 -3.71 -47.13
C HIS A 211 -40.07 -3.85 -45.98
N ILE A 212 -39.77 -5.08 -45.58
CA ILE A 212 -38.74 -5.36 -44.55
C ILE A 212 -37.37 -4.85 -45.01
N ALA A 213 -36.98 -5.14 -46.25
CA ALA A 213 -35.73 -4.65 -46.83
C ALA A 213 -35.66 -3.12 -46.80
N ALA A 214 -36.74 -2.43 -47.20
CA ALA A 214 -36.80 -0.97 -47.16
C ALA A 214 -36.65 -0.38 -45.74
N CYS A 215 -37.20 -1.04 -44.72
CA CYS A 215 -37.05 -0.62 -43.32
C CYS A 215 -35.60 -0.75 -42.83
N PHE A 216 -34.96 -1.89 -43.11
CA PHE A 216 -33.54 -2.09 -42.80
C PHE A 216 -32.67 -1.05 -43.52
N GLU A 217 -32.95 -0.75 -44.79
CA GLU A 217 -32.22 0.27 -45.55
C GLU A 217 -32.41 1.67 -44.98
N LYS A 218 -33.64 2.04 -44.59
CA LYS A 218 -33.94 3.35 -44.02
C LYS A 218 -33.20 3.58 -42.70
N ILE A 219 -33.24 2.62 -41.79
CA ILE A 219 -32.58 2.75 -40.48
C ILE A 219 -31.07 2.68 -40.62
N SER A 220 -30.54 1.85 -41.53
CA SER A 220 -29.09 1.77 -41.78
C SER A 220 -28.45 3.06 -42.31
N GLN A 221 -29.24 4.03 -42.80
CA GLN A 221 -28.76 5.35 -43.23
C GLN A 221 -28.56 6.34 -42.09
N VAL A 222 -29.07 6.06 -40.88
CA VAL A 222 -28.86 6.92 -39.71
C VAL A 222 -27.36 6.92 -39.35
N PRO A 223 -26.73 8.09 -39.09
CA PRO A 223 -25.29 8.18 -38.83
C PRO A 223 -24.78 7.23 -37.73
N GLU A 224 -25.59 7.02 -36.69
CA GLU A 224 -25.32 6.13 -35.56
C GLU A 224 -25.12 4.65 -35.99
N PHE A 225 -25.74 4.23 -37.10
CA PHE A 225 -25.76 2.82 -37.54
C PHE A 225 -24.91 2.55 -38.80
N GLN A 226 -24.10 3.51 -39.25
CA GLN A 226 -23.28 3.35 -40.46
C GLN A 226 -22.30 2.16 -40.40
N ARG A 227 -21.90 1.73 -39.19
CA ARG A 227 -21.02 0.58 -38.93
C ARG A 227 -21.70 -0.58 -38.21
N ILE A 228 -23.02 -0.69 -38.31
CA ILE A 228 -23.81 -1.69 -37.58
C ILE A 228 -23.35 -3.14 -37.82
N VAL A 229 -22.88 -3.44 -39.05
CA VAL A 229 -22.38 -4.77 -39.43
C VAL A 229 -21.10 -5.14 -38.66
N ASP A 230 -20.25 -4.15 -38.37
CA ASP A 230 -18.97 -4.36 -37.68
C ASP A 230 -19.15 -4.70 -36.20
N LEU A 231 -20.35 -4.50 -35.64
CA LEU A 231 -20.64 -4.73 -34.21
C LEU A 231 -20.98 -6.20 -33.91
N PHE A 232 -21.46 -6.95 -34.90
CA PHE A 232 -21.88 -8.35 -34.74
C PHE A 232 -20.75 -9.28 -34.25
N PRO A 233 -19.52 -9.25 -34.83
CA PRO A 233 -18.42 -10.10 -34.38
C PRO A 233 -18.00 -9.80 -32.93
N THR A 234 -17.92 -8.51 -32.56
CA THR A 234 -17.53 -8.07 -31.21
C THR A 234 -18.55 -8.52 -30.17
N CYS A 235 -19.84 -8.35 -30.47
CA CYS A 235 -20.92 -8.78 -29.57
C CYS A 235 -21.00 -10.31 -29.47
N SER A 236 -20.75 -11.03 -30.57
CA SER A 236 -20.75 -12.50 -30.59
C SER A 236 -19.62 -13.07 -29.74
N ALA A 237 -18.41 -12.51 -29.82
CA ALA A 237 -17.26 -12.96 -29.05
C ALA A 237 -17.45 -12.79 -27.53
N SER A 238 -18.19 -11.75 -27.10
CA SER A 238 -18.35 -11.39 -25.69
C SER A 238 -19.73 -11.71 -25.10
N LEU A 239 -20.61 -12.38 -25.84
CA LEU A 239 -22.01 -12.61 -25.46
C LEU A 239 -22.16 -13.30 -24.08
N LEU A 240 -21.38 -14.36 -23.83
CA LEU A 240 -21.43 -15.09 -22.55
C LEU A 240 -21.08 -14.20 -21.36
N ALA A 241 -20.15 -13.27 -21.55
CA ALA A 241 -19.72 -12.36 -20.52
C ALA A 241 -20.80 -11.31 -20.23
N ILE A 242 -21.43 -10.77 -21.28
CA ILE A 242 -22.58 -9.85 -21.17
C ILE A 242 -23.77 -10.53 -20.46
N GLN A 243 -24.08 -11.78 -20.82
CA GLN A 243 -25.16 -12.56 -20.18
C GLN A 243 -24.90 -12.83 -18.70
N ARG A 244 -23.64 -13.13 -18.35
CA ARG A 244 -23.25 -13.33 -16.94
C ARG A 244 -23.40 -12.03 -16.14
N LEU A 245 -22.94 -10.91 -16.67
CA LEU A 245 -23.09 -9.59 -16.04
C LEU A 245 -24.57 -9.27 -15.77
N TYR A 246 -25.44 -9.49 -16.77
CA TYR A 246 -26.89 -9.31 -16.63
C TYR A 246 -27.51 -10.17 -15.51
N LEU A 247 -27.11 -11.45 -15.40
CA LEU A 247 -27.62 -12.35 -14.36
C LEU A 247 -27.14 -11.96 -12.95
N GLU A 248 -25.89 -11.53 -12.81
CA GLU A 248 -25.33 -11.10 -11.53
C GLU A 248 -25.98 -9.82 -11.00
N LEU A 249 -26.29 -8.86 -11.88
CA LEU A 249 -26.96 -7.61 -11.53
C LEU A 249 -28.41 -7.85 -11.08
N THR A 250 -29.15 -8.66 -11.83
CA THR A 250 -30.57 -8.93 -11.54
C THR A 250 -30.76 -9.59 -10.17
N ASN A 251 -29.89 -10.54 -9.80
CA ASN A 251 -29.93 -11.21 -8.50
C ASN A 251 -29.56 -10.29 -7.33
N LYS A 252 -28.58 -9.40 -7.50
CA LYS A 252 -28.17 -8.45 -6.46
C LYS A 252 -29.26 -7.41 -6.18
N GLU A 253 -29.95 -6.93 -7.20
CA GLU A 253 -31.01 -5.93 -7.08
C GLU A 253 -32.23 -6.44 -6.31
N GLN A 254 -32.68 -7.67 -6.61
CA GLN A 254 -33.78 -8.29 -5.87
C GLN A 254 -33.40 -8.53 -4.40
N SER A 255 -32.15 -8.92 -4.14
CA SER A 255 -31.64 -9.13 -2.78
C SER A 255 -31.66 -7.86 -1.92
N LYS A 256 -31.19 -6.71 -2.44
CA LYS A 256 -31.19 -5.44 -1.69
C LYS A 256 -32.60 -4.93 -1.39
N ARG A 257 -33.54 -5.08 -2.33
CA ARG A 257 -34.96 -4.74 -2.14
C ARG A 257 -35.59 -5.57 -1.02
N GLN A 258 -35.34 -6.88 -1.01
CA GLN A 258 -35.83 -7.75 0.05
C GLN A 258 -35.26 -7.36 1.41
N ARG A 259 -33.97 -7.00 1.50
CA ARG A 259 -33.37 -6.53 2.76
C ARG A 259 -34.04 -5.29 3.32
N ILE A 260 -34.46 -4.33 2.49
CA ILE A 260 -35.19 -3.13 2.94
C ILE A 260 -36.52 -3.54 3.57
N ILE A 261 -37.27 -4.43 2.91
CA ILE A 261 -38.56 -4.94 3.40
C ILE A 261 -38.37 -5.67 4.73
N ASP A 262 -37.37 -6.55 4.81
CA ASP A 262 -37.09 -7.33 6.02
C ASP A 262 -36.74 -6.44 7.21
N ILE A 263 -35.97 -5.36 6.98
CA ILE A 263 -35.61 -4.38 8.01
C ILE A 263 -36.86 -3.66 8.53
N MET A 264 -37.74 -3.22 7.62
CA MET A 264 -38.94 -2.47 7.97
C MET A 264 -40.03 -3.32 8.60
N HIS A 265 -40.10 -4.62 8.27
CA HIS A 265 -41.07 -5.54 8.87
C HIS A 265 -40.76 -5.80 10.35
N ARG A 266 -39.51 -6.15 10.69
CA ARG A 266 -39.12 -6.37 12.09
C ARG A 266 -37.62 -6.23 12.32
N SER A 267 -37.23 -5.22 13.07
CA SER A 267 -35.85 -5.01 13.52
C SER A 267 -35.79 -4.52 14.96
N SER A 268 -34.89 -5.07 15.77
CA SER A 268 -34.48 -4.44 17.02
C SER A 268 -33.18 -3.67 16.83
N ILE A 269 -33.11 -2.47 17.40
CA ILE A 269 -32.09 -1.47 17.13
C ILE A 269 -31.28 -1.26 18.41
N THR A 270 -29.96 -1.28 18.29
CA THR A 270 -29.04 -1.03 19.41
C THR A 270 -27.96 -0.06 18.99
N PHE A 271 -27.76 1.00 19.78
CA PHE A 271 -26.65 1.93 19.62
C PHE A 271 -25.47 1.49 20.48
N LYS A 272 -24.26 1.51 19.89
CA LYS A 272 -23.02 1.16 20.59
C LYS A 272 -21.92 2.15 20.27
N GLN A 273 -21.15 2.49 21.28
CA GLN A 273 -19.93 3.26 21.13
C GLN A 273 -18.82 2.38 20.56
N ASN A 274 -18.02 2.94 19.65
CA ASN A 274 -16.84 2.24 19.13
C ASN A 274 -15.73 2.22 20.20
N PRO A 275 -15.25 1.04 20.64
CA PRO A 275 -14.22 0.96 21.69
C PRO A 275 -12.86 1.53 21.26
N ALA A 276 -12.53 1.49 19.96
CA ALA A 276 -11.26 2.01 19.45
C ALA A 276 -11.30 3.52 19.21
N LYS A 277 -12.48 4.06 18.90
CA LYS A 277 -12.70 5.49 18.64
C LYS A 277 -13.94 5.95 19.38
N LYS A 278 -13.77 6.33 20.64
CA LYS A 278 -14.88 6.62 21.56
C LYS A 278 -15.83 7.74 21.09
N TYR A 279 -15.39 8.62 20.20
CA TYR A 279 -16.23 9.67 19.60
C TYR A 279 -17.13 9.17 18.46
N GLU A 280 -16.88 7.97 17.93
CA GLU A 280 -17.70 7.34 16.88
C GLU A 280 -18.72 6.39 17.51
N PHE A 281 -19.98 6.57 17.15
CA PHE A 281 -21.09 5.68 17.52
C PHE A 281 -21.54 4.91 16.29
N ASN A 282 -22.04 3.70 16.51
CA ASN A 282 -22.62 2.87 15.46
C ASN A 282 -23.96 2.29 15.91
N VAL A 283 -24.75 1.83 14.95
CA VAL A 283 -25.99 1.10 15.17
C VAL A 283 -25.84 -0.34 14.71
N ARG A 284 -26.48 -1.26 15.41
CA ARG A 284 -26.65 -2.64 14.95
C ARG A 284 -28.12 -3.02 15.03
N LEU A 285 -28.64 -3.52 13.91
CA LEU A 285 -30.00 -4.03 13.78
C LEU A 285 -29.97 -5.56 13.85
N HIS A 286 -30.90 -6.13 14.61
CA HIS A 286 -31.10 -7.58 14.73
C HIS A 286 -32.51 -7.96 14.28
N PRO A 287 -32.70 -9.16 13.69
CA PRO A 287 -31.73 -10.24 13.49
C PRO A 287 -30.77 -10.06 12.30
N GLN A 288 -30.98 -9.07 11.43
CA GLN A 288 -30.30 -8.93 10.13
C GLN A 288 -28.80 -8.60 10.24
N ASN A 289 -28.30 -8.25 11.43
CA ASN A 289 -26.91 -7.88 11.72
C ASN A 289 -26.40 -6.72 10.83
N VAL A 290 -27.28 -5.76 10.55
CA VAL A 290 -27.02 -4.63 9.65
C VAL A 290 -26.40 -3.48 10.44
N THR A 291 -25.36 -2.86 9.88
CA THR A 291 -24.66 -1.70 10.45
C THR A 291 -25.12 -0.39 9.82
N TYR A 292 -24.68 0.75 10.34
CA TYR A 292 -24.98 2.05 9.71
C TYR A 292 -24.47 2.14 8.26
N ALA A 293 -23.30 1.55 7.95
CA ALA A 293 -22.73 1.58 6.61
C ALA A 293 -23.66 0.88 5.60
N ASP A 294 -24.17 -0.29 5.99
CA ASP A 294 -25.15 -1.04 5.20
C ASP A 294 -26.47 -0.24 5.03
N LEU A 295 -26.96 0.40 6.10
CA LEU A 295 -28.17 1.23 6.03
C LEU A 295 -28.00 2.45 5.14
N SER A 296 -26.83 3.09 5.15
CA SER A 296 -26.53 4.23 4.28
C SER A 296 -26.56 3.81 2.81
N GLU A 297 -25.93 2.68 2.48
CA GLU A 297 -25.95 2.12 1.12
C GLU A 297 -27.38 1.80 0.68
N LEU A 298 -28.15 1.12 1.53
CA LEU A 298 -29.54 0.79 1.25
C LEU A 298 -30.41 2.04 1.10
N ARG A 299 -30.17 3.10 1.87
CA ARG A 299 -30.88 4.39 1.78
C ARG A 299 -30.59 5.06 0.44
N ASP A 300 -29.33 5.10 0.04
CA ASP A 300 -28.93 5.72 -1.23
C ASP A 300 -29.53 4.93 -2.41
N ARG A 301 -29.61 3.60 -2.30
CA ARG A 301 -30.33 2.77 -3.27
C ARG A 301 -31.84 3.01 -3.25
N ALA A 302 -32.46 3.15 -2.08
CA ALA A 302 -33.89 3.46 -1.95
C ALA A 302 -34.24 4.78 -2.64
N ARG A 303 -33.38 5.81 -2.51
CA ARG A 303 -33.53 7.09 -3.22
C ARG A 303 -33.46 6.92 -4.74
N LEU A 304 -32.50 6.15 -5.24
CA LEU A 304 -32.39 5.88 -6.69
C LEU A 304 -33.63 5.18 -7.25
N ILE A 305 -34.21 4.24 -6.49
CA ILE A 305 -35.45 3.57 -6.87
C ILE A 305 -36.61 4.59 -6.94
N GLU A 306 -36.73 5.47 -5.94
CA GLU A 306 -37.75 6.55 -5.92
C GLU A 306 -37.64 7.49 -7.13
N TYR A 307 -36.42 7.83 -7.59
CA TYR A 307 -36.22 8.69 -8.76
C TYR A 307 -36.51 8.01 -10.10
N SER A 308 -36.31 6.69 -10.21
CA SER A 308 -36.52 5.94 -11.46
C SER A 308 -38.00 5.68 -11.80
N ASP A 309 -38.90 5.74 -10.80
CA ASP A 309 -40.36 5.60 -10.97
C ASP A 309 -41.05 6.80 -11.67
N GLY A 310 -40.32 7.90 -11.94
CA GLY A 310 -40.85 9.10 -12.59
C GLY A 310 -41.10 9.00 -14.11
N ASN A 311 -40.58 7.97 -14.79
CA ASN A 311 -40.71 7.79 -16.24
C ASN A 311 -41.88 6.86 -16.63
N LYS A 312 -42.50 7.13 -17.79
CA LYS A 312 -43.78 6.63 -18.33
C LYS A 312 -44.07 5.11 -18.40
N PHE A 313 -43.30 4.24 -17.76
CA PHE A 313 -43.48 2.78 -17.82
C PHE A 313 -43.89 2.20 -16.45
N LYS A 314 -45.08 2.56 -15.99
CA LYS A 314 -45.77 1.87 -14.90
C LYS A 314 -46.23 0.50 -15.37
N ARG A 315 -45.54 -0.58 -14.99
CA ARG A 315 -46.22 -1.89 -14.87
C ARG A 315 -45.57 -2.94 -13.97
N GLU A 316 -44.33 -2.82 -13.50
CA GLU A 316 -43.69 -3.93 -12.74
C GLU A 316 -42.72 -3.49 -11.61
N ALA A 317 -43.15 -2.63 -10.68
CA ALA A 317 -42.42 -2.40 -9.43
C ALA A 317 -43.36 -2.59 -8.23
N GLU A 318 -43.27 -3.77 -7.59
CA GLU A 318 -44.10 -4.20 -6.45
C GLU A 318 -43.65 -3.62 -5.09
N LEU A 319 -42.80 -2.59 -5.06
CA LEU A 319 -42.44 -1.85 -3.83
C LEU A 319 -43.20 -0.52 -3.80
N ASN A 320 -44.10 -0.36 -2.83
CA ASN A 320 -44.85 0.88 -2.65
C ASN A 320 -43.88 2.03 -2.33
N THR A 321 -43.90 3.12 -3.10
CA THR A 321 -43.09 4.34 -2.88
C THR A 321 -43.13 4.83 -1.43
N GLU A 322 -44.27 4.64 -0.74
CA GLU A 322 -44.47 4.94 0.68
C GLU A 322 -43.53 4.15 1.62
N GLN A 323 -43.29 2.86 1.35
CA GLN A 323 -42.37 2.03 2.15
C GLN A 323 -40.92 2.49 2.00
N LEU A 324 -40.52 2.92 0.80
CA LEU A 324 -39.18 3.47 0.56
C LEU A 324 -38.97 4.79 1.29
N GLN A 325 -39.97 5.68 1.28
CA GLN A 325 -39.92 6.94 2.04
C GLN A 325 -39.85 6.72 3.55
N GLN A 326 -40.61 5.76 4.08
CA GLN A 326 -40.53 5.36 5.49
C GLN A 326 -39.14 4.83 5.85
N PHE A 327 -38.52 4.01 4.99
CA PHE A 327 -37.16 3.52 5.20
C PHE A 327 -36.11 4.65 5.16
N ILE A 328 -36.23 5.59 4.22
CA ILE A 328 -35.33 6.76 4.17
C ILE A 328 -35.44 7.58 5.45
N SER A 329 -36.68 7.83 5.93
CA SER A 329 -36.93 8.53 7.20
C SER A 329 -36.31 7.79 8.39
N PHE A 330 -36.51 6.47 8.46
CA PHE A 330 -35.93 5.60 9.47
C PHE A 330 -34.39 5.72 9.55
N VAL A 331 -33.69 5.63 8.42
CA VAL A 331 -32.22 5.76 8.37
C VAL A 331 -31.77 7.17 8.74
N ASN A 332 -32.50 8.22 8.34
CA ASN A 332 -32.16 9.60 8.71
C ASN A 332 -32.29 9.85 10.22
N VAL A 333 -33.28 9.24 10.89
CA VAL A 333 -33.42 9.34 12.36
C VAL A 333 -32.22 8.67 13.05
N ILE A 334 -31.81 7.49 12.58
CA ILE A 334 -30.60 6.80 13.07
C ILE A 334 -29.35 7.67 12.88
N GLU A 335 -29.13 8.20 11.67
CA GLU A 335 -27.99 9.08 11.38
C GLU A 335 -27.96 10.28 12.33
N THR A 336 -29.13 10.87 12.60
CA THR A 336 -29.25 12.00 13.52
C THR A 336 -28.90 11.62 14.95
N ILE A 337 -29.39 10.47 15.45
CA ILE A 337 -29.03 9.96 16.78
C ILE A 337 -27.52 9.75 16.89
N LEU A 338 -26.89 9.11 15.90
CA LEU A 338 -25.45 8.88 15.90
C LEU A 338 -24.67 10.20 15.96
N LYS A 339 -25.06 11.20 15.17
CA LYS A 339 -24.46 12.55 15.20
C LYS A 339 -24.65 13.23 16.55
N THR A 340 -25.85 13.17 17.13
CA THR A 340 -26.14 13.80 18.44
C THR A 340 -25.37 13.12 19.57
N LEU A 341 -25.24 11.78 19.57
CA LEU A 341 -24.40 11.05 20.53
C LEU A 341 -22.92 11.45 20.42
N SER A 342 -22.39 11.53 19.19
CA SER A 342 -21.04 12.04 18.95
C SER A 342 -20.87 13.48 19.47
N SER A 343 -21.83 14.37 19.21
CA SER A 343 -21.78 15.75 19.71
C SER A 343 -21.86 15.86 21.23
N LEU A 344 -22.71 15.06 21.90
CA LEU A 344 -22.78 14.98 23.36
C LEU A 344 -21.46 14.46 23.95
N PHE A 345 -20.86 13.43 23.33
CA PHE A 345 -19.54 12.94 23.72
C PHE A 345 -18.49 14.05 23.58
N ILE A 346 -18.47 14.76 22.45
CA ILE A 346 -17.52 15.86 22.20
C ILE A 346 -17.68 16.98 23.23
N ALA A 347 -18.92 17.33 23.56
CA ALA A 347 -19.26 18.32 24.58
C ALA A 347 -18.96 17.85 26.02
N GLY A 348 -18.49 16.61 26.21
CA GLY A 348 -18.09 16.09 27.52
C GLY A 348 -19.25 15.74 28.45
N HIS A 349 -20.42 15.36 27.90
CA HIS A 349 -21.56 15.00 28.73
C HIS A 349 -21.30 13.71 29.55
N PRO A 350 -21.42 13.73 30.89
CA PRO A 350 -21.02 12.60 31.76
C PRO A 350 -21.71 11.26 31.48
N SER A 351 -22.96 11.28 31.00
CA SER A 351 -23.72 10.04 30.70
C SER A 351 -23.27 9.29 29.44
N ILE A 352 -22.43 9.91 28.60
CA ILE A 352 -22.04 9.33 27.30
C ILE A 352 -20.68 8.61 27.35
N THR A 353 -19.87 8.85 28.39
CA THR A 353 -18.52 8.26 28.56
C THR A 353 -18.52 6.73 28.59
N SER A 354 -19.64 6.11 28.96
CA SER A 354 -19.84 4.64 28.91
C SER A 354 -21.22 4.31 28.35
N TYR A 355 -21.58 4.94 27.24
CA TYR A 355 -22.90 4.78 26.65
C TYR A 355 -23.13 3.34 26.18
N ASN A 356 -23.93 2.61 26.95
CA ASN A 356 -24.55 1.37 26.54
C ASN A 356 -26.05 1.57 26.62
N GLN A 357 -26.70 1.57 25.46
CA GLN A 357 -28.14 1.60 25.44
C GLN A 357 -28.69 0.28 26.00
N THR A 358 -29.37 0.37 27.14
CA THR A 358 -29.97 -0.79 27.83
C THR A 358 -31.35 -1.13 27.31
N GLU A 359 -32.05 -0.15 26.74
CA GLU A 359 -33.39 -0.32 26.18
C GLU A 359 -33.34 -0.79 24.72
N ILE A 360 -34.06 -1.87 24.42
CA ILE A 360 -34.17 -2.41 23.06
C ILE A 360 -35.24 -1.62 22.32
N LEU A 361 -34.83 -0.82 21.34
CA LEU A 361 -35.76 -0.13 20.45
C LEU A 361 -36.20 -1.08 19.33
N THR A 362 -37.43 -0.93 18.85
CA THR A 362 -37.94 -1.79 17.76
C THR A 362 -38.54 -0.99 16.62
N CYS A 363 -38.34 -1.48 15.40
CA CYS A 363 -39.10 -1.15 14.21
C CYS A 363 -39.98 -2.36 13.87
N ILE A 364 -41.30 -2.16 13.82
CA ILE A 364 -42.28 -3.20 13.47
C ILE A 364 -43.22 -2.61 12.42
N ASP A 365 -43.30 -3.27 11.26
CA ASP A 365 -44.14 -2.87 10.13
C ASP A 365 -44.05 -1.36 9.79
N GLY A 366 -42.81 -0.85 9.77
CA GLY A 366 -42.48 0.54 9.47
C GLY A 366 -42.76 1.56 10.58
N GLN A 367 -43.20 1.12 11.77
CA GLN A 367 -43.39 1.98 12.93
C GLN A 367 -42.16 1.96 13.85
N PHE A 368 -41.61 3.14 14.14
CA PHE A 368 -40.39 3.32 14.95
C PHE A 368 -40.49 4.53 15.90
N ASN A 369 -41.63 4.70 16.57
CA ASN A 369 -41.91 5.87 17.42
C ASN A 369 -40.92 6.03 18.59
N ASP A 370 -40.52 4.94 19.24
CA ASP A 370 -39.56 4.99 20.36
C ASP A 370 -38.19 5.51 19.91
N LEU A 371 -37.79 5.19 18.67
CA LEU A 371 -36.57 5.72 18.05
C LEU A 371 -36.68 7.23 17.78
N GLN A 372 -37.85 7.70 17.33
CA GLN A 372 -38.11 9.13 17.11
C GLN A 372 -38.13 9.90 18.45
N GLN A 373 -38.70 9.30 19.49
CA GLN A 373 -38.71 9.88 20.84
C GLN A 373 -37.29 9.99 21.38
N LEU A 374 -36.49 8.93 21.32
CA LEU A 374 -35.08 8.96 21.72
C LEU A 374 -34.30 10.05 20.97
N CYS A 375 -34.52 10.19 19.65
CA CYS A 375 -33.87 11.23 18.85
C CYS A 375 -34.23 12.63 19.37
N THR A 376 -35.49 12.85 19.75
CA THR A 376 -35.97 14.12 20.30
C THR A 376 -35.37 14.39 21.68
N ASP A 377 -35.37 13.39 22.56
CA ASP A 377 -34.82 13.49 23.91
C ASP A 377 -33.30 13.77 23.90
N LEU A 378 -32.55 13.09 23.02
CA LEU A 378 -31.11 13.31 22.87
C LEU A 378 -30.80 14.72 22.33
N LYS A 379 -31.59 15.23 21.37
CA LYS A 379 -31.44 16.60 20.87
C LYS A 379 -31.70 17.62 21.96
N GLN A 380 -32.81 17.47 22.69
CA GLN A 380 -33.15 18.36 23.80
C GLN A 380 -32.07 18.33 24.88
N ASN A 381 -31.59 17.14 25.26
CA ASN A 381 -30.51 17.00 26.23
C ASN A 381 -29.20 17.65 25.75
N PHE A 382 -28.87 17.53 24.45
CA PHE A 382 -27.72 18.21 23.87
C PHE A 382 -27.87 19.74 23.94
N ASP A 383 -29.01 20.28 23.52
CA ASP A 383 -29.26 21.73 23.53
C ASP A 383 -29.23 22.31 24.96
N ASP A 384 -29.78 21.58 25.94
CA ASP A 384 -29.74 21.98 27.35
C ASP A 384 -28.33 21.89 27.94
N TRP A 385 -27.58 20.82 27.61
CA TRP A 385 -26.19 20.69 28.01
C TRP A 385 -25.32 21.81 27.45
N GLU A 386 -25.46 22.14 26.17
CA GLU A 386 -24.69 23.22 25.55
C GLU A 386 -24.99 24.58 26.19
N ARG A 387 -26.25 24.83 26.57
CA ARG A 387 -26.66 26.06 27.26
C ARG A 387 -26.01 26.18 28.64
N GLU A 388 -26.05 25.10 29.41
CA GLU A 388 -25.42 25.04 30.73
C GLU A 388 -23.90 25.13 30.65
N LEU A 389 -23.28 24.44 29.69
CA LEU A 389 -21.85 24.50 29.44
C LEU A 389 -21.39 25.93 29.10
N CYS A 390 -22.15 26.62 28.25
CA CYS A 390 -21.94 28.03 27.93
C CYS A 390 -22.03 28.93 29.18
N ARG A 391 -23.00 28.69 30.09
CA ARG A 391 -23.10 29.43 31.37
C ARG A 391 -21.85 29.20 32.23
N VAL A 392 -21.41 27.95 32.35
CA VAL A 392 -20.21 27.57 33.11
C VAL A 392 -18.94 28.22 32.52
N TYR A 393 -18.83 28.37 31.21
CA TYR A 393 -17.68 29.05 30.58
C TYR A 393 -17.59 30.55 30.91
N GLU A 394 -18.71 31.22 31.18
CA GLU A 394 -18.68 32.63 31.62
C GLU A 394 -18.09 32.77 33.02
N GLU A 395 -18.41 31.82 33.91
CA GLU A 395 -17.96 31.81 35.31
C GLU A 395 -16.54 31.24 35.46
N TYR A 396 -16.21 30.20 34.69
CA TYR A 396 -14.97 29.44 34.75
C TYR A 396 -14.31 29.30 33.36
N PRO A 397 -13.66 30.37 32.84
CA PRO A 397 -13.08 30.38 31.50
C PRO A 397 -12.00 29.32 31.27
N GLU A 398 -11.34 28.86 32.33
CA GLU A 398 -10.29 27.83 32.28
C GLU A 398 -10.82 26.49 31.75
N LEU A 399 -12.12 26.21 31.91
CA LEU A 399 -12.76 24.99 31.39
C LEU A 399 -12.90 24.97 29.87
N THR A 400 -12.80 26.13 29.21
CA THR A 400 -12.87 26.23 27.73
C THR A 400 -11.69 25.58 27.01
N HIS A 401 -10.67 25.12 27.74
CA HIS A 401 -9.53 24.40 27.19
C HIS A 401 -9.76 22.89 27.04
N PHE A 402 -10.84 22.37 27.62
CA PHE A 402 -11.08 20.93 27.76
C PHE A 402 -12.37 20.48 27.08
N PHE A 403 -12.37 19.26 26.56
CA PHE A 403 -13.49 18.64 25.84
C PHE A 403 -13.54 17.13 26.10
N CYS A 404 -14.64 16.48 25.72
CA CYS A 404 -14.79 15.02 25.83
C CYS A 404 -14.46 14.48 27.25
N GLU A 405 -13.63 13.42 27.31
CA GLU A 405 -13.20 12.76 28.55
C GLU A 405 -12.12 13.56 29.31
N GLN A 406 -11.62 14.69 28.78
CA GLN A 406 -10.55 15.46 29.42
C GLN A 406 -10.96 15.97 30.81
N PHE A 407 -12.22 16.37 30.98
CA PHE A 407 -12.73 16.74 32.30
C PHE A 407 -12.55 15.60 33.30
N HIS A 408 -12.87 14.36 32.90
CA HIS A 408 -12.76 13.18 33.75
C HIS A 408 -11.30 12.82 34.03
N ALA A 409 -10.44 12.91 33.02
CA ALA A 409 -9.01 12.69 33.19
C ALA A 409 -8.40 13.66 34.21
N ILE A 410 -8.75 14.95 34.14
CA ILE A 410 -8.29 15.98 35.08
C ILE A 410 -8.78 15.69 36.50
N GLU A 411 -10.06 15.38 36.65
CA GLU A 411 -10.63 15.03 37.95
C GLU A 411 -9.92 13.81 38.56
N HIS A 412 -9.72 12.75 37.76
CA HIS A 412 -8.98 11.56 38.16
C HIS A 412 -7.56 11.90 38.62
N ALA A 413 -6.82 12.71 37.85
CA ALA A 413 -5.46 13.13 38.19
C ALA A 413 -5.37 13.90 39.52
N LEU A 414 -6.38 14.73 39.80
CA LEU A 414 -6.44 15.54 41.01
C LEU A 414 -6.79 14.69 42.24
N TYR A 415 -7.87 13.90 42.19
CA TYR A 415 -8.33 13.13 43.36
C TYR A 415 -7.50 11.87 43.64
N ASN A 416 -6.88 11.25 42.63
CA ASN A 416 -6.09 10.03 42.79
C ASN A 416 -4.58 10.28 42.89
N ASN A 417 -4.14 11.55 42.89
CA ASN A 417 -2.73 11.93 42.86
C ASN A 417 -1.93 11.27 41.73
N ASP A 418 -2.55 11.12 40.56
CA ASP A 418 -1.95 10.46 39.40
C ASP A 418 -1.22 11.47 38.50
N ASP A 419 0.08 11.60 38.73
CA ASP A 419 0.99 12.47 37.98
C ASP A 419 1.43 11.89 36.63
N THR A 420 0.91 10.72 36.24
CA THR A 420 1.23 10.05 34.97
C THR A 420 0.08 10.11 33.98
N SER A 421 -1.13 10.37 34.46
CA SER A 421 -2.33 10.46 33.63
C SER A 421 -2.30 11.65 32.65
N ASN A 422 -3.09 11.53 31.58
CA ASN A 422 -3.36 12.65 30.67
C ASN A 422 -3.91 13.88 31.40
N GLY A 423 -4.67 13.69 32.49
CA GLY A 423 -5.18 14.78 33.32
C GLY A 423 -4.08 15.65 33.92
N PHE A 424 -2.98 15.04 34.39
CA PHE A 424 -1.80 15.78 34.88
C PHE A 424 -1.21 16.67 33.79
N HIS A 425 -0.99 16.12 32.60
CA HIS A 425 -0.44 16.88 31.47
C HIS A 425 -1.37 18.00 31.00
N LEU A 426 -2.68 17.77 30.99
CA LEU A 426 -3.69 18.78 30.64
C LEU A 426 -3.67 19.97 31.62
N ILE A 427 -3.54 19.70 32.93
CA ILE A 427 -3.43 20.76 33.96
C ILE A 427 -2.14 21.57 33.75
N LYS A 428 -1.00 20.90 33.50
CA LYS A 428 0.28 21.59 33.24
C LYS A 428 0.25 22.38 31.92
N TYR A 429 -0.41 21.86 30.88
CA TYR A 429 -0.57 22.52 29.58
C TYR A 429 -1.26 23.89 29.70
N ILE A 430 -2.31 24.00 30.54
CA ILE A 430 -2.97 25.28 30.81
C ILE A 430 -2.25 26.15 31.85
N GLY A 431 -1.06 25.73 32.33
CA GLY A 431 -0.18 26.51 33.20
C GLY A 431 -0.40 26.33 34.71
N PHE A 432 -1.25 25.40 35.13
CA PHE A 432 -1.50 25.14 36.56
C PHE A 432 -0.57 24.09 37.15
N GLN A 433 -0.38 24.15 38.47
CA GLN A 433 0.40 23.17 39.24
C GLN A 433 -0.56 22.20 39.96
N PRO A 434 -0.63 20.91 39.56
CA PRO A 434 -1.55 19.92 40.16
C PRO A 434 -1.43 19.83 41.69
N GLU A 435 -0.22 19.94 42.22
CA GLU A 435 0.08 19.86 43.65
C GLU A 435 -0.62 20.97 44.43
N GLN A 436 -0.74 22.16 43.84
CA GLN A 436 -1.40 23.30 44.46
C GLN A 436 -2.93 23.21 44.37
N LEU A 437 -3.45 22.66 43.27
CA LEU A 437 -4.89 22.40 43.11
C LEU A 437 -5.39 21.33 44.10
N ARG A 438 -4.58 20.29 44.34
CA ARG A 438 -4.88 19.20 45.28
C ARG A 438 -5.11 19.67 46.71
N GLN A 439 -4.37 20.69 47.17
CA GLN A 439 -4.51 21.23 48.53
C GLN A 439 -5.90 21.80 48.83
N LYS A 440 -6.71 22.08 47.79
CA LYS A 440 -8.02 22.71 47.90
C LYS A 440 -9.18 21.75 47.65
N LEU A 441 -8.89 20.47 47.40
CA LEU A 441 -9.92 19.46 47.20
C LEU A 441 -10.65 19.20 48.51
N THR A 442 -11.98 19.20 48.46
CA THR A 442 -12.80 18.70 49.56
C THR A 442 -12.75 17.17 49.56
N THR A 443 -12.49 16.59 50.73
CA THR A 443 -12.49 15.13 50.92
C THR A 443 -13.61 14.73 51.89
N PRO A 444 -14.51 13.79 51.54
CA PRO A 444 -14.52 12.99 50.31
C PRO A 444 -15.05 13.76 49.08
N LYS A 445 -14.76 13.22 47.88
CA LYS A 445 -15.19 13.77 46.58
C LYS A 445 -16.72 14.05 46.57
N PRO A 446 -17.17 15.24 46.11
CA PRO A 446 -18.59 15.52 45.96
C PRO A 446 -19.25 14.55 44.98
N LYS A 447 -20.42 14.01 45.32
CA LYS A 447 -21.26 13.27 44.38
C LYS A 447 -22.25 14.26 43.75
N PRO A 448 -22.08 14.65 42.48
CA PRO A 448 -22.96 15.61 41.84
C PRO A 448 -24.37 15.03 41.68
N THR A 449 -25.39 15.85 41.96
CA THR A 449 -26.80 15.50 41.73
C THR A 449 -27.24 15.79 40.30
N HIS A 450 -26.67 16.84 39.68
CA HIS A 450 -26.85 17.17 38.28
C HIS A 450 -25.54 17.07 37.47
N PRO A 451 -25.60 16.70 36.18
CA PRO A 451 -24.41 16.58 35.34
C PRO A 451 -23.54 17.85 35.27
N ILE A 452 -24.12 19.04 35.42
CA ILE A 452 -23.39 20.30 35.32
C ILE A 452 -22.58 20.63 36.59
N GLU A 453 -23.04 20.19 37.77
CA GLU A 453 -22.34 20.41 39.05
C GLU A 453 -20.93 19.82 39.03
N TYR A 454 -20.76 18.74 38.27
CA TYR A 454 -19.47 18.14 37.98
C TYR A 454 -18.47 19.16 37.39
N LEU A 455 -18.89 19.92 36.37
CA LEU A 455 -18.06 20.95 35.76
C LEU A 455 -17.89 22.17 36.66
N GLU A 456 -18.92 22.58 37.40
CA GLU A 456 -18.82 23.68 38.37
C GLU A 456 -17.79 23.37 39.47
N ASN A 457 -17.75 22.12 39.96
CA ASN A 457 -16.77 21.69 40.96
C ASN A 457 -15.34 21.78 40.42
N LEU A 458 -15.10 21.33 39.17
CA LEU A 458 -13.80 21.50 38.51
C LEU A 458 -13.47 22.98 38.31
N GLY A 459 -14.43 23.80 37.88
CA GLY A 459 -14.27 25.24 37.69
C GLY A 459 -13.83 25.96 38.96
N ARG A 460 -14.45 25.64 40.11
CA ARG A 460 -14.10 26.19 41.44
C ARG A 460 -12.67 25.87 41.85
N ILE A 461 -12.17 24.68 41.50
CA ILE A 461 -10.78 24.29 41.77
C ILE A 461 -9.82 25.23 41.02
N PHE A 462 -10.08 25.51 39.75
CA PHE A 462 -9.23 26.38 38.92
C PHE A 462 -9.31 27.87 39.30
N THR A 463 -10.49 28.39 39.64
CA THR A 463 -10.69 29.84 39.91
C THR A 463 -9.93 30.36 41.13
N THR A 464 -9.63 29.49 42.10
CA THR A 464 -8.94 29.90 43.33
C THR A 464 -7.44 30.12 43.17
N GLN A 465 -6.87 29.85 41.99
CA GLN A 465 -5.46 30.10 41.65
C GLN A 465 -5.31 30.79 40.29
N ARG A 466 -5.91 31.97 40.11
CA ARG A 466 -5.54 32.80 38.96
C ARG A 466 -4.09 33.26 39.11
N ILE A 467 -3.17 32.51 38.49
CA ILE A 467 -1.71 32.71 38.56
C ILE A 467 -1.29 34.00 37.85
N TYR A 468 -2.10 34.50 36.91
CA TYR A 468 -1.71 35.62 36.06
C TYR A 468 -2.35 36.94 36.53
N PRO A 469 -1.56 38.01 36.70
CA PRO A 469 -2.12 39.34 36.89
C PRO A 469 -2.96 39.66 35.65
N ARG A 470 -4.19 40.14 35.86
CA ARG A 470 -5.01 40.68 34.77
C ARG A 470 -4.17 41.71 34.03
N VAL A 471 -3.76 41.39 32.80
CA VAL A 471 -3.30 42.43 31.89
C VAL A 471 -4.55 43.27 31.65
N ASN A 472 -4.55 44.52 32.10
CA ASN A 472 -5.65 45.43 31.82
C ASN A 472 -5.68 45.67 30.31
N LEU A 473 -6.40 44.81 29.58
CA LEU A 473 -6.61 44.97 28.15
C LEU A 473 -7.35 46.29 27.94
N LEU A 474 -6.86 47.10 27.01
CA LEU A 474 -7.54 48.32 26.60
C LEU A 474 -8.23 48.07 25.26
N GLY A 475 -9.56 48.18 25.26
CA GLY A 475 -10.38 48.08 24.05
C GLY A 475 -10.53 46.65 23.51
N LYS A 476 -11.44 46.50 22.54
CA LYS A 476 -11.63 45.27 21.77
C LYS A 476 -10.73 45.32 20.54
N LYS A 477 -9.85 44.33 20.34
CA LYS A 477 -8.95 44.28 19.17
C LYS A 477 -8.82 42.88 18.62
N ILE A 478 -8.80 42.80 17.29
CA ILE A 478 -8.46 41.61 16.52
C ILE A 478 -7.21 41.95 15.70
N TRP A 479 -6.10 41.21 15.87
CA TRP A 479 -4.93 41.35 15.02
C TRP A 479 -4.92 40.25 13.98
N LEU A 480 -4.72 40.63 12.73
CA LEU A 480 -4.61 39.72 11.60
C LEU A 480 -3.17 39.74 11.08
N VAL A 481 -2.54 38.57 10.98
CA VAL A 481 -1.25 38.38 10.33
C VAL A 481 -1.43 37.42 9.16
N ASP A 482 -1.10 37.89 7.96
CA ASP A 482 -1.02 37.05 6.76
C ASP A 482 0.45 36.66 6.55
N THR A 483 0.73 35.36 6.53
CA THR A 483 2.10 34.84 6.42
C THR A 483 2.14 33.53 5.64
N ASN A 484 3.33 32.94 5.44
CA ASN A 484 3.47 31.58 4.93
C ASN A 484 3.62 30.59 6.10
N GLU A 485 3.68 29.28 5.82
CA GLU A 485 3.83 28.27 6.89
C GLU A 485 5.08 28.53 7.76
N ASP A 486 6.22 28.90 7.17
CA ASP A 486 7.46 29.18 7.90
C ASP A 486 7.39 30.43 8.79
N GLY A 487 6.48 31.35 8.50
CA GLY A 487 6.32 32.62 9.20
C GLY A 487 5.39 32.56 10.41
N ILE A 488 4.72 31.42 10.67
CA ILE A 488 3.79 31.25 11.80
C ILE A 488 4.46 31.58 13.13
N LEU A 489 5.67 31.06 13.40
CA LEU A 489 6.36 31.30 14.66
C LEU A 489 6.70 32.78 14.86
N ARG A 490 7.20 33.45 13.82
CA ARG A 490 7.49 34.89 13.89
C ARG A 490 6.22 35.69 14.15
N ALA A 491 5.12 35.35 13.48
CA ALA A 491 3.82 35.99 13.71
C ALA A 491 3.34 35.79 15.16
N LEU A 492 3.41 34.56 15.68
CA LEU A 492 3.01 34.20 17.04
C LEU A 492 3.78 34.99 18.11
N PHE A 493 5.11 34.99 18.04
CA PHE A 493 5.93 35.73 19.01
C PHE A 493 5.79 37.25 18.87
N SER A 494 5.53 37.75 17.66
CA SER A 494 5.23 39.16 17.44
C SER A 494 3.93 39.59 18.12
N LEU A 495 2.89 38.76 18.05
CA LEU A 495 1.62 39.04 18.73
C LEU A 495 1.78 39.05 20.26
N PHE A 496 2.52 38.10 20.82
CA PHE A 496 2.83 38.11 22.26
C PHE A 496 3.61 39.36 22.67
N HIS A 497 4.62 39.74 21.88
CA HIS A 497 5.42 40.93 22.12
C HIS A 497 4.59 42.23 22.06
N LEU A 498 3.82 42.41 20.98
CA LEU A 498 2.99 43.60 20.75
C LEU A 498 1.94 43.80 21.85
N THR A 499 1.37 42.70 22.34
CA THR A 499 0.32 42.74 23.35
C THR A 499 0.85 42.69 24.79
N LYS A 500 2.17 42.51 24.97
CA LYS A 500 2.83 42.32 26.26
C LYS A 500 2.24 41.16 27.08
N ASN A 501 1.73 40.13 26.41
CA ASN A 501 1.24 38.90 27.05
C ASN A 501 2.40 37.91 27.21
N PRO A 502 2.42 37.12 28.31
CA PRO A 502 3.36 36.01 28.45
C PRO A 502 3.09 34.96 27.36
N THR A 503 4.15 34.28 26.90
CA THR A 503 4.06 33.27 25.85
C THR A 503 3.65 31.92 26.44
N HIS A 504 2.36 31.57 26.35
CA HIS A 504 1.87 30.25 26.78
C HIS A 504 1.19 29.48 25.64
N VAL A 505 1.45 28.17 25.57
CA VAL A 505 0.92 27.33 24.49
C VAL A 505 -0.61 27.21 24.50
N HIS A 506 -1.26 27.27 25.68
CA HIS A 506 -2.72 27.16 25.76
C HIS A 506 -3.47 28.37 25.16
N GLN A 507 -2.78 29.50 24.97
CA GLN A 507 -3.32 30.66 24.26
C GLN A 507 -3.35 30.47 22.75
N VAL A 508 -2.73 29.41 22.25
CA VAL A 508 -2.58 29.10 20.82
C VAL A 508 -3.54 27.97 20.45
N PHE A 509 -4.34 28.19 19.41
CA PHE A 509 -5.26 27.18 18.87
C PHE A 509 -4.96 26.94 17.39
N TYR A 510 -4.49 25.74 17.07
CA TYR A 510 -4.26 25.30 15.69
C TYR A 510 -5.56 24.73 15.10
N CYS A 511 -6.06 25.36 14.06
CA CYS A 511 -7.18 24.80 13.30
C CYS A 511 -6.69 23.61 12.46
N THR A 512 -7.55 22.61 12.33
CA THR A 512 -7.40 21.45 11.44
C THR A 512 -8.72 21.22 10.72
N GLU A 513 -8.71 20.38 9.68
CA GLU A 513 -9.96 19.97 9.00
C GLU A 513 -10.93 19.23 9.92
N ARG A 514 -10.45 18.73 11.08
CA ARG A 514 -11.26 18.03 12.09
C ARG A 514 -11.75 18.94 13.21
N THR A 515 -11.36 20.22 13.23
CA THR A 515 -11.79 21.17 14.26
C THR A 515 -13.30 21.37 14.18
N ASN A 516 -13.99 21.23 15.32
CA ASN A 516 -15.45 21.29 15.38
C ASN A 516 -15.99 22.60 16.00
N TRP A 517 -17.29 22.83 15.86
CA TRP A 517 -17.95 24.04 16.36
C TRP A 517 -17.89 24.17 17.90
N THR A 518 -17.95 23.06 18.65
CA THR A 518 -17.87 23.09 20.11
C THR A 518 -16.53 23.64 20.59
N GLU A 519 -15.42 23.27 19.94
CA GLU A 519 -14.09 23.80 20.22
C GLU A 519 -13.97 25.29 19.91
N ILE A 520 -14.47 25.73 18.75
CA ILE A 520 -14.45 27.14 18.35
C ILE A 520 -15.34 28.00 19.24
N ARG A 521 -16.50 27.48 19.66
CA ARG A 521 -17.38 28.18 20.61
C ARG A 521 -16.68 28.38 21.93
N ALA A 522 -16.09 27.34 22.51
CA ALA A 522 -15.30 27.45 23.74
C ALA A 522 -14.12 28.44 23.58
N PHE A 523 -13.44 28.43 22.42
CA PHE A 523 -12.42 29.43 22.09
C PHE A 523 -12.97 30.87 22.09
N ILE A 524 -14.17 31.11 21.55
CA ILE A 524 -14.81 32.44 21.58
C ILE A 524 -15.09 32.88 23.02
N TYR A 525 -15.67 32.02 23.85
CA TYR A 525 -15.85 32.30 25.29
C TYR A 525 -14.51 32.64 25.94
N ARG A 526 -13.47 31.84 25.67
CA ARG A 526 -12.12 32.08 26.17
C ARG A 526 -11.59 33.46 25.79
N CYS A 527 -11.82 33.92 24.56
CA CYS A 527 -11.40 35.25 24.12
C CYS A 527 -11.99 36.36 25.01
N PHE A 528 -13.28 36.28 25.34
CA PHE A 528 -13.97 37.33 26.08
C PHE A 528 -13.72 37.29 27.59
N PHE A 529 -13.64 36.10 28.18
CA PHE A 529 -13.64 35.96 29.63
C PHE A 529 -12.26 35.68 30.23
N SER A 530 -11.28 35.20 29.47
CA SER A 530 -9.92 34.95 29.99
C SER A 530 -9.10 36.22 30.20
N GLN A 531 -9.48 37.34 29.55
CA GLN A 531 -8.75 38.62 29.59
C GLN A 531 -7.27 38.52 29.18
N THR A 532 -6.95 37.59 28.29
CA THR A 532 -5.60 37.39 27.72
C THR A 532 -5.67 37.38 26.20
N LEU A 533 -4.52 37.53 25.55
CA LEU A 533 -4.42 37.29 24.11
C LEU A 533 -4.72 35.82 23.81
N GLN A 534 -5.67 35.57 22.90
CA GLN A 534 -5.96 34.25 22.35
C GLN A 534 -5.64 34.27 20.85
N ILE A 535 -4.93 33.26 20.35
CA ILE A 535 -4.45 33.20 18.96
C ILE A 535 -5.08 32.00 18.26
N LEU A 536 -5.74 32.26 17.13
CA LEU A 536 -6.26 31.25 16.21
C LEU A 536 -5.35 31.15 14.99
N ILE A 537 -4.81 29.96 14.73
CA ILE A 537 -3.86 29.69 13.66
C ILE A 537 -4.54 28.86 12.57
N ARG A 538 -4.27 29.23 11.31
CA ARG A 538 -4.83 28.61 10.09
C ARG A 538 -6.37 28.55 10.05
N PRO A 539 -7.08 29.67 10.31
CA PRO A 539 -8.55 29.68 10.29
C PRO A 539 -9.16 29.18 8.97
N GLN A 540 -8.40 29.19 7.87
CA GLN A 540 -8.85 28.66 6.57
C GLN A 540 -9.09 27.14 6.56
N LEU A 541 -8.55 26.39 7.52
CA LEU A 541 -8.79 24.94 7.65
C LEU A 541 -10.14 24.61 8.32
N LEU A 542 -10.85 25.62 8.83
CA LEU A 542 -12.19 25.45 9.38
C LEU A 542 -13.19 25.21 8.24
N SER A 543 -14.18 24.35 8.46
CA SER A 543 -15.26 24.12 7.50
C SER A 543 -16.06 25.40 7.26
N ALA A 544 -16.69 25.51 6.08
CA ALA A 544 -17.51 26.67 5.71
C ALA A 544 -18.61 26.95 6.76
N ASP A 545 -19.29 25.92 7.24
CA ASP A 545 -20.32 26.02 8.29
C ASP A 545 -19.78 26.66 9.59
N ILE A 546 -18.57 26.29 10.03
CA ILE A 546 -17.94 26.88 11.22
C ILE A 546 -17.57 28.35 10.96
N GLN A 547 -17.01 28.66 9.79
CA GLN A 547 -16.65 30.03 9.41
C GLN A 547 -17.88 30.95 9.39
N ASP A 548 -19.01 30.46 8.85
CA ASP A 548 -20.27 31.19 8.76
C ASP A 548 -20.90 31.45 10.15
N ARG A 549 -20.77 30.51 11.08
CA ARG A 549 -21.29 30.66 12.46
C ARG A 549 -20.43 31.55 13.35
N MET A 550 -19.13 31.64 13.09
CA MET A 550 -18.17 32.32 13.99
C MET A 550 -18.40 33.83 14.06
N VAL A 551 -18.61 34.52 12.92
CA VAL A 551 -18.76 35.99 12.90
C VAL A 551 -20.06 36.47 13.56
N PRO A 552 -21.24 35.90 13.26
CA PRO A 552 -22.47 36.24 13.97
C PRO A 552 -22.34 36.02 15.47
N SER A 553 -21.70 34.92 15.88
CA SER A 553 -21.44 34.65 17.29
C SER A 553 -20.57 35.73 17.92
N LEU A 554 -19.40 36.04 17.35
CA LEU A 554 -18.52 37.10 17.86
C LEU A 554 -19.23 38.46 17.95
N ARG A 555 -20.04 38.82 16.94
CA ARG A 555 -20.84 40.05 16.96
C ARG A 555 -21.83 40.05 18.14
N GLY A 556 -22.56 38.95 18.33
CA GLY A 556 -23.48 38.78 19.46
C GLY A 556 -22.78 38.92 20.82
N PHE A 557 -21.56 38.42 20.96
CA PHE A 557 -20.76 38.61 22.18
C PHE A 557 -20.34 40.07 22.38
N ILE A 558 -19.92 40.77 21.33
CA ILE A 558 -19.56 42.20 21.40
C ILE A 558 -20.74 43.04 21.87
N GLU A 559 -21.94 42.75 21.35
CA GLU A 559 -23.19 43.45 21.67
C GLU A 559 -23.69 43.12 23.07
N ARG A 560 -23.67 41.84 23.47
CA ARG A 560 -24.12 41.37 24.78
C ARG A 560 -23.18 41.80 25.92
N TYR A 561 -21.88 41.89 25.63
CA TYR A 561 -20.84 42.16 26.61
C TYR A 561 -19.99 43.40 26.27
N PRO A 562 -20.57 44.61 26.24
CA PRO A 562 -19.88 45.82 25.80
C PRO A 562 -18.74 46.24 26.75
N ALA A 563 -18.79 45.87 28.04
CA ALA A 563 -17.76 46.18 29.02
C ALA A 563 -16.57 45.20 29.00
N HIS A 564 -16.68 44.05 28.33
CA HIS A 564 -15.59 43.08 28.25
C HIS A 564 -14.63 43.44 27.10
N PHE A 565 -13.35 43.64 27.44
CA PHE A 565 -12.27 43.83 26.49
C PHE A 565 -11.62 42.48 26.16
N PHE A 566 -11.32 42.27 24.89
CA PHE A 566 -10.69 41.05 24.40
C PHE A 566 -9.70 41.37 23.29
N HIS A 567 -8.70 40.49 23.18
CA HIS A 567 -7.55 40.58 22.30
C HIS A 567 -7.44 39.24 21.55
N LEU A 568 -7.73 39.23 20.25
CA LEU A 568 -7.74 38.03 19.40
C LEU A 568 -6.68 38.14 18.30
N GLY A 569 -5.72 37.22 18.25
CA GLY A 569 -4.78 37.06 17.15
C GLY A 569 -5.30 36.07 16.12
N LEU A 570 -5.19 36.39 14.84
CA LEU A 570 -5.49 35.50 13.72
C LEU A 570 -4.23 35.39 12.86
N ILE A 571 -3.71 34.18 12.69
CA ILE A 571 -2.56 33.90 11.82
C ILE A 571 -3.07 33.05 10.65
N SER A 572 -3.10 33.63 9.47
CA SER A 572 -3.52 32.96 8.24
C SER A 572 -2.30 32.63 7.38
N THR A 573 -2.25 31.40 6.87
CA THR A 573 -1.24 31.00 5.85
C THR A 573 -1.77 31.08 4.41
N SER A 574 -3.03 31.48 4.26
CA SER A 574 -3.66 31.82 2.98
C SER A 574 -3.92 33.32 2.92
N ALA A 575 -3.88 33.89 1.71
CA ALA A 575 -4.22 35.29 1.52
C ALA A 575 -5.60 35.59 2.13
N ALA A 576 -5.70 36.60 3.00
CA ALA A 576 -6.94 36.93 3.72
C ALA A 576 -8.16 37.14 2.81
N GLN A 577 -7.94 37.54 1.56
CA GLN A 577 -9.01 37.72 0.56
C GLN A 577 -9.72 36.41 0.22
N ASN A 578 -9.04 35.27 0.36
CA ASN A 578 -9.55 33.94 0.04
C ASN A 578 -10.22 33.25 1.24
N VAL A 579 -10.25 33.89 2.42
CA VAL A 579 -10.82 33.33 3.64
C VAL A 579 -12.09 34.11 4.01
N GLN A 580 -13.24 33.45 3.86
CA GLN A 580 -14.56 34.05 4.10
C GLN A 580 -14.67 34.64 5.51
N LEU A 581 -14.21 33.89 6.53
CA LEU A 581 -14.17 34.35 7.92
C LEU A 581 -13.44 35.69 8.08
N ILE A 582 -12.24 35.82 7.50
CA ILE A 582 -11.39 37.01 7.67
C ILE A 582 -12.05 38.23 7.00
N ASN A 583 -12.63 38.04 5.81
CA ASN A 583 -13.36 39.09 5.12
C ASN A 583 -14.57 39.57 5.93
N ALA A 584 -15.34 38.64 6.51
CA ALA A 584 -16.48 38.97 7.34
C ALA A 584 -16.08 39.69 8.65
N LEU A 585 -14.96 39.32 9.27
CA LEU A 585 -14.44 39.99 10.48
C LEU A 585 -13.97 41.42 10.24
N LYS A 586 -13.40 41.73 9.06
CA LYS A 586 -12.98 43.10 8.70
C LYS A 586 -14.13 44.11 8.78
N GLY A 587 -15.39 43.65 8.68
CA GLY A 587 -16.57 44.50 8.87
C GLY A 587 -16.85 44.96 10.31
N LEU A 588 -16.12 44.47 11.32
CA LEU A 588 -16.36 44.80 12.74
C LEU A 588 -15.64 46.08 13.22
N ASN A 589 -14.88 46.78 12.37
CA ASN A 589 -14.10 48.00 12.71
C ASN A 589 -13.13 47.86 13.91
N ILE A 590 -12.80 46.63 14.32
CA ILE A 590 -11.86 46.32 15.41
C ILE A 590 -10.68 45.45 14.94
N VAL A 591 -10.59 45.19 13.63
CA VAL A 591 -9.53 44.38 13.01
C VAL A 591 -8.37 45.27 12.61
N THR A 592 -7.16 44.92 13.04
CA THR A 592 -5.90 45.53 12.66
C THR A 592 -5.05 44.51 11.91
N THR A 593 -4.82 44.73 10.63
CA THR A 593 -3.92 43.88 9.83
C THR A 593 -2.47 44.31 10.05
N LEU A 594 -1.64 43.39 10.53
CA LEU A 594 -0.20 43.57 10.70
C LEU A 594 0.51 43.06 9.45
N ARG A 595 1.41 43.88 8.92
CA ARG A 595 2.30 43.53 7.80
C ARG A 595 3.65 43.08 8.33
N ASP A 596 4.50 42.55 7.47
CA ASP A 596 5.81 42.02 7.85
C ASP A 596 6.71 43.03 8.60
N GLN A 597 6.55 44.32 8.29
CA GLN A 597 7.26 45.43 8.95
C GLN A 597 6.78 45.70 10.39
N ASP A 598 5.56 45.30 10.73
CA ASP A 598 4.96 45.47 12.06
C ASP A 598 5.29 44.28 12.98
N LEU A 599 5.81 43.18 12.41
CA LEU A 599 6.27 42.01 13.14
C LEU A 599 7.66 42.25 13.73
N LEU A 600 8.03 41.45 14.74
CA LEU A 600 9.39 41.44 15.29
C LEU A 600 10.41 41.36 14.16
N ASN A 601 11.45 42.20 14.23
CA ASN A 601 12.54 42.11 13.27
C ASN A 601 13.21 40.73 13.42
N LYS A 602 13.86 40.27 12.35
CA LYS A 602 14.44 38.91 12.31
C LYS A 602 15.51 38.70 13.38
N THR A 603 16.22 39.75 13.79
CA THR A 603 17.28 39.69 14.80
C THR A 603 16.74 39.49 16.21
N ASP A 604 15.72 40.25 16.61
CA ASP A 604 15.09 40.17 17.94
C ASP A 604 14.33 38.86 18.08
N PHE A 605 13.63 38.44 17.02
CA PHE A 605 13.00 37.13 16.96
C PHE A 605 14.02 35.99 17.13
N ALA A 606 15.15 36.04 16.41
CA ALA A 606 16.19 35.03 16.53
C ALA A 606 16.81 35.00 17.94
N ASN A 607 17.05 36.17 18.55
CA ASN A 607 17.61 36.26 19.90
C ASN A 607 16.65 35.69 20.96
N GLN A 608 15.35 35.93 20.80
CA GLN A 608 14.32 35.36 21.66
C GLN A 608 14.28 33.82 21.55
N LEU A 609 14.27 33.28 20.33
CA LEU A 609 14.24 31.82 20.13
C LEU A 609 15.50 31.13 20.65
N ARG A 610 16.70 31.67 20.38
CA ARG A 610 17.97 31.11 20.89
C ARG A 610 17.98 30.97 22.41
N THR A 611 17.44 31.97 23.10
CA THR A 611 17.35 31.97 24.57
C THR A 611 16.45 30.83 25.07
N MET A 612 15.34 30.57 24.38
CA MET A 612 14.39 29.50 24.73
C MET A 612 14.94 28.10 24.37
N LEU A 613 15.73 28.01 23.30
CA LEU A 613 16.27 26.74 22.77
C LEU A 613 17.62 26.32 23.38
N ARG A 614 18.10 26.98 24.44
CA ARG A 614 19.43 26.74 25.04
C ARG A 614 19.70 25.31 25.53
N HIS A 615 18.64 24.53 25.77
CA HIS A 615 18.72 23.13 26.22
C HIS A 615 18.49 22.13 25.07
N CYS A 616 18.40 22.61 23.83
CA CYS A 616 18.17 21.81 22.65
C CYS A 616 19.45 21.71 21.80
N SER A 617 19.81 20.50 21.40
CA SER A 617 20.96 20.21 20.56
C SER A 617 20.54 19.45 19.31
N LEU A 618 20.98 19.88 18.14
CA LEU A 618 20.77 19.17 16.89
C LEU A 618 22.00 18.34 16.54
N VAL A 619 21.80 17.06 16.24
CA VAL A 619 22.85 16.12 15.86
C VAL A 619 22.54 15.58 14.46
N THR A 620 23.37 15.94 13.49
CA THR A 620 23.26 15.49 12.10
C THR A 620 24.58 14.85 11.65
N SER A 621 24.54 14.16 10.52
CA SER A 621 25.74 13.52 9.97
C SER A 621 25.68 13.49 8.46
N ARG A 622 26.84 13.61 7.82
CA ARG A 622 26.98 13.49 6.37
C ARG A 622 26.61 12.11 5.83
N LEU A 623 26.79 11.06 6.64
CA LEU A 623 26.50 9.66 6.32
C LEU A 623 25.93 8.93 7.54
N ALA A 624 25.03 7.98 7.29
CA ALA A 624 24.61 7.04 8.32
C ALA A 624 25.82 6.18 8.79
N GLY A 625 25.92 5.97 10.11
CA GLY A 625 27.00 5.21 10.73
C GLY A 625 28.23 6.04 11.17
N LEU A 626 28.12 7.38 11.23
CA LEU A 626 29.20 8.26 11.72
C LEU A 626 29.20 8.51 13.24
N GLY A 627 28.25 7.96 13.99
CA GLY A 627 28.29 7.96 15.47
C GLY A 627 27.38 8.99 16.17
N LYS A 628 26.32 9.49 15.52
CA LYS A 628 25.34 10.42 16.11
C LYS A 628 24.81 9.95 17.47
N THR A 629 24.23 8.74 17.51
CA THR A 629 23.71 8.16 18.75
C THR A 629 24.82 7.96 19.80
N SER A 630 26.02 7.57 19.39
CA SER A 630 27.17 7.42 20.32
C SER A 630 27.59 8.74 20.93
N PHE A 631 27.57 9.83 20.14
CA PHE A 631 27.82 11.19 20.62
C PHE A 631 26.77 11.59 21.67
N ILE A 632 25.49 11.33 21.42
CA ILE A 632 24.41 11.64 22.36
C ILE A 632 24.57 10.84 23.67
N GLN A 633 24.92 9.55 23.59
CA GLN A 633 25.20 8.72 24.76
C GLN A 633 26.42 9.20 25.56
N GLU A 634 27.44 9.75 24.91
CA GLU A 634 28.56 10.39 25.60
C GLU A 634 28.13 11.68 26.31
N GLN A 635 27.29 12.51 25.66
CA GLN A 635 26.74 13.71 26.31
C GLN A 635 25.84 13.35 27.49
N GLU A 636 25.03 12.32 27.36
CA GLU A 636 24.21 11.80 28.45
C GLU A 636 25.07 11.39 29.66
N ARG A 637 26.13 10.60 29.45
CA ARG A 637 27.08 10.24 30.52
C ARG A 637 27.71 11.45 31.21
N ARG A 638 27.95 12.54 30.48
CA ARG A 638 28.47 13.80 31.04
C ARG A 638 27.43 14.57 31.85
N ILE A 639 26.17 14.56 31.39
CA ILE A 639 25.04 15.19 32.08
C ILE A 639 24.67 14.40 33.35
N GLY A 640 24.91 13.08 33.36
CA GLY A 640 24.66 12.23 34.52
C GLY A 640 23.17 11.95 34.78
N LYS A 641 22.33 12.05 33.75
CA LYS A 641 20.89 11.76 33.79
C LYS A 641 20.56 10.65 32.79
N PRO A 642 19.65 9.70 33.08
CA PRO A 642 19.27 8.63 32.16
C PRO A 642 18.77 9.14 30.79
N LEU A 643 19.16 8.44 29.72
CA LEU A 643 18.69 8.71 28.35
C LEU A 643 17.33 8.06 28.04
N ILE A 644 16.35 8.86 27.63
CA ILE A 644 15.11 8.39 27.00
C ILE A 644 15.25 8.53 25.48
N LYS A 645 15.41 7.41 24.79
CA LYS A 645 15.43 7.39 23.32
C LYS A 645 14.02 7.30 22.76
N PHE A 646 13.61 8.31 22.00
CA PHE A 646 12.28 8.47 21.45
C PHE A 646 12.31 8.53 19.91
N PRO A 647 12.12 7.39 19.22
CA PRO A 647 12.12 7.37 17.76
C PRO A 647 10.81 7.89 17.16
N ILE A 648 10.93 8.69 16.10
CA ILE A 648 9.83 9.23 15.29
C ILE A 648 10.12 8.94 13.81
N GLY A 649 9.20 8.25 13.13
CA GLY A 649 9.28 7.95 11.70
C GLY A 649 7.95 7.44 11.15
N GLY A 650 7.76 7.52 9.83
CA GLY A 650 6.53 7.14 9.12
C GLY A 650 5.40 8.17 9.29
N ASP A 651 4.18 7.68 9.47
CA ASP A 651 2.98 8.50 9.67
C ASP A 651 2.97 9.14 11.07
N VAL A 652 3.09 10.46 11.12
CA VAL A 652 3.20 11.24 12.34
C VAL A 652 1.81 11.69 12.81
N GLN A 653 1.33 11.06 13.88
CA GLN A 653 0.07 11.40 14.55
C GLN A 653 0.36 11.98 15.94
N GLY A 654 0.01 13.26 16.15
CA GLY A 654 0.40 14.01 17.36
C GLY A 654 -0.18 13.47 18.66
N ASP A 655 -1.40 12.92 18.63
CA ASP A 655 -2.05 12.27 19.77
C ASP A 655 -1.31 11.00 20.21
N LYS A 656 -0.89 10.15 19.28
CA LYS A 656 -0.07 8.96 19.55
C LYS A 656 1.32 9.32 20.06
N ILE A 657 1.92 10.41 19.56
CA ILE A 657 3.21 10.89 20.08
C ILE A 657 3.06 11.37 21.52
N ALA A 658 2.02 12.15 21.83
CA ALA A 658 1.73 12.56 23.20
C ALA A 658 1.50 11.36 24.13
N GLU A 659 0.73 10.36 23.69
CA GLU A 659 0.49 9.12 24.44
C GLU A 659 1.79 8.35 24.72
N ARG A 660 2.64 8.15 23.71
CA ARG A 660 3.94 7.47 23.87
C ARG A 660 4.88 8.24 24.79
N LEU A 661 4.90 9.57 24.72
CA LEU A 661 5.71 10.39 25.65
C LEU A 661 5.16 10.32 27.07
N ALA A 662 3.83 10.30 27.24
CA ALA A 662 3.19 10.22 28.55
C ALA A 662 3.49 8.89 29.28
N GLN A 663 3.76 7.81 28.55
CA GLN A 663 4.23 6.55 29.16
C GLN A 663 5.57 6.70 29.90
N HIS A 664 6.36 7.73 29.57
CA HIS A 664 7.65 8.01 30.17
C HIS A 664 7.61 9.15 31.20
N THR A 665 6.44 9.65 31.60
CA THR A 665 6.30 10.86 32.43
C THR A 665 7.10 10.81 33.74
N VAL A 666 7.13 9.66 34.42
CA VAL A 666 7.91 9.49 35.66
C VAL A 666 9.40 9.68 35.41
N GLU A 667 9.91 9.06 34.33
CA GLU A 667 11.32 9.08 33.94
C GLU A 667 11.75 10.45 33.41
N ILE A 668 10.85 11.15 32.71
CA ILE A 668 11.10 12.44 32.05
C ILE A 668 11.62 13.48 33.04
N THR A 669 11.11 13.47 34.28
CA THR A 669 11.46 14.45 35.33
C THR A 669 12.96 14.53 35.66
N ASN A 670 13.73 13.47 35.40
CA ASN A 670 15.17 13.46 35.62
C ASN A 670 15.91 12.75 34.48
N SER A 671 15.60 13.05 33.23
CA SER A 671 16.20 12.40 32.07
C SER A 671 16.70 13.38 31.01
N VAL A 672 17.42 12.83 30.03
CA VAL A 672 17.73 13.46 28.75
C VAL A 672 16.81 12.86 27.70
N LEU A 673 16.12 13.72 26.94
CA LEU A 673 15.27 13.26 25.84
C LEU A 673 16.06 13.24 24.54
N HIS A 674 16.17 12.08 23.92
CA HIS A 674 16.76 11.90 22.60
C HIS A 674 15.65 11.61 21.58
N ILE A 675 15.27 12.62 20.80
CA ILE A 675 14.33 12.50 19.69
C ILE A 675 15.08 12.03 18.44
N ASP A 676 14.87 10.78 18.03
CA ASP A 676 15.51 10.15 16.87
C ASP A 676 14.57 10.19 15.67
N ILE A 677 14.84 11.05 14.69
CA ILE A 677 13.94 11.36 13.58
C ILE A 677 14.41 10.66 12.30
N GLY A 678 13.63 9.67 11.87
CA GLY A 678 13.76 9.01 10.57
C GLY A 678 12.97 9.69 9.46
N PRO A 679 12.75 8.98 8.32
CA PRO A 679 11.84 9.43 7.27
C PRO A 679 10.41 9.59 7.80
N VAL A 680 9.72 10.67 7.42
CA VAL A 680 8.39 11.03 7.91
C VAL A 680 7.51 11.48 6.74
N ASP A 681 6.24 11.05 6.74
CA ASP A 681 5.28 11.36 5.68
C ASP A 681 4.76 12.80 5.77
N ASN A 682 4.51 13.30 6.98
CA ASN A 682 4.00 14.64 7.24
C ASN A 682 4.97 15.47 8.10
N ILE A 683 5.93 16.12 7.42
CA ILE A 683 6.96 16.96 8.05
C ILE A 683 6.34 18.16 8.79
N ARG A 684 5.19 18.69 8.33
CA ARG A 684 4.55 19.86 8.95
C ARG A 684 4.07 19.57 10.35
N THR A 685 3.34 18.47 10.53
CA THR A 685 2.87 18.06 11.86
C THR A 685 4.04 17.74 12.79
N LEU A 686 5.12 17.14 12.26
CA LEU A 686 6.35 16.96 13.03
C LEU A 686 6.97 18.29 13.48
N ASP A 687 7.11 19.26 12.58
CA ASP A 687 7.71 20.54 12.89
C ASP A 687 6.90 21.30 13.96
N GLU A 688 5.56 21.26 13.86
CA GLU A 688 4.64 21.79 14.89
C GLU A 688 4.86 21.17 16.26
N ILE A 689 4.96 19.85 16.31
CA ILE A 689 5.25 19.11 17.55
C ILE A 689 6.62 19.51 18.09
N LEU A 690 7.65 19.57 17.24
CA LEU A 690 9.02 19.85 17.65
C LEU A 690 9.17 21.25 18.23
N TYR A 691 8.66 22.29 17.56
CA TYR A 691 8.77 23.63 18.13
C TYR A 691 7.89 23.79 19.36
N CYS A 692 6.76 23.10 19.48
CA CYS A 692 5.98 23.16 20.71
C CYS A 692 6.69 22.46 21.88
N LEU A 693 7.29 21.29 21.64
CA LEU A 693 8.10 20.59 22.65
C LEU A 693 9.35 21.37 23.05
N THR A 694 10.02 22.01 22.10
CA THR A 694 11.31 22.69 22.38
C THR A 694 11.12 24.12 22.89
N LEU A 695 10.09 24.85 22.46
CA LEU A 695 9.85 26.23 22.88
C LEU A 695 8.90 26.33 24.08
N PHE A 696 7.81 25.56 24.08
CA PHE A 696 6.80 25.62 25.14
C PHE A 696 6.89 24.47 26.15
N HIS A 697 7.79 23.50 25.91
CA HIS A 697 7.89 22.27 26.71
C HIS A 697 6.56 21.54 26.88
N SER A 698 5.62 21.75 25.96
CA SER A 698 4.29 21.17 26.03
C SER A 698 3.55 21.34 24.71
N PHE A 699 2.66 20.41 24.42
CA PHE A 699 1.71 20.52 23.32
C PHE A 699 0.46 19.70 23.62
N ARG A 700 -0.60 19.96 22.84
CA ARG A 700 -1.84 19.18 22.87
C ARG A 700 -2.33 18.94 21.45
N PHE A 701 -2.52 17.67 21.08
CA PHE A 701 -3.22 17.28 19.85
C PHE A 701 -4.41 16.40 20.21
N GLY A 702 -5.59 16.77 19.72
CA GLY A 702 -6.83 16.08 20.04
C GLY A 702 -7.06 15.99 21.55
N GLN A 703 -7.21 14.76 22.06
CA GLN A 703 -7.52 14.49 23.46
C GLN A 703 -6.29 14.43 24.36
N MET A 704 -5.09 14.29 23.80
CA MET A 704 -3.87 14.03 24.55
C MET A 704 -3.01 15.29 24.66
N ALA A 705 -2.52 15.53 25.87
CA ALA A 705 -1.51 16.56 26.15
C ALA A 705 -0.23 15.91 26.66
N ILE A 706 0.89 16.59 26.40
CA ILE A 706 2.16 16.25 27.01
C ILE A 706 2.81 17.53 27.57
N PHE A 707 3.48 17.37 28.70
CA PHE A 707 4.28 18.40 29.34
C PHE A 707 5.64 17.82 29.70
N LEU A 708 6.69 18.57 29.41
CA LEU A 708 8.07 18.29 29.80
C LEU A 708 8.53 19.36 30.81
N PRO A 709 9.34 19.01 31.80
CA PRO A 709 10.06 19.99 32.61
C PRO A 709 10.90 20.94 31.74
N ALA A 710 10.93 22.22 32.10
CA ALA A 710 11.63 23.26 31.34
C ALA A 710 13.16 23.07 31.26
N ASP A 711 13.73 22.33 32.21
CA ASP A 711 15.16 22.01 32.29
C ASP A 711 15.54 20.69 31.60
N THR A 712 14.58 20.02 30.95
CA THR A 712 14.83 18.76 30.22
C THR A 712 15.76 19.01 29.03
N PRO A 713 16.97 18.42 28.99
CA PRO A 713 17.84 18.50 27.82
C PRO A 713 17.25 17.68 26.66
N ILE A 714 17.18 18.27 25.47
CA ILE A 714 16.59 17.64 24.28
C ILE A 714 17.66 17.52 23.18
N PHE A 715 17.98 16.30 22.77
CA PHE A 715 18.79 16.03 21.59
C PHE A 715 17.89 15.62 20.44
N ILE A 716 18.01 16.29 19.30
CA ILE A 716 17.31 15.97 18.06
C ILE A 716 18.33 15.31 17.13
N GLU A 717 18.19 14.02 16.88
CA GLU A 717 19.00 13.27 15.90
C GLU A 717 18.23 13.22 14.58
N LEU A 718 18.83 13.69 13.47
CA LEU A 718 18.25 13.50 12.13
C LEU A 718 18.96 12.38 11.40
N ASP A 719 18.17 11.51 10.76
CA ASP A 719 18.69 10.49 9.86
C ASP A 719 19.51 11.11 8.71
N ALA A 720 20.41 10.32 8.13
CA ALA A 720 21.27 10.69 7.01
C ALA A 720 21.04 9.80 5.77
N SER A 721 19.86 9.17 5.69
CA SER A 721 19.42 8.41 4.51
C SER A 721 18.92 9.35 3.39
N PRO A 722 18.76 8.86 2.15
CA PRO A 722 18.24 9.68 1.05
C PRO A 722 16.80 10.18 1.26
N LEU A 723 16.02 9.48 2.09
CA LEU A 723 14.66 9.85 2.47
C LEU A 723 14.62 10.67 3.77
N ALA A 724 15.79 11.03 4.31
CA ALA A 724 15.85 11.81 5.53
C ALA A 724 15.31 13.23 5.30
N ILE A 725 14.76 13.79 6.37
CA ILE A 725 14.26 15.15 6.39
C ILE A 725 15.44 16.11 6.26
N ASN A 726 15.35 17.07 5.35
CA ASN A 726 16.32 18.16 5.30
C ASN A 726 16.15 19.01 6.57
N GLN A 727 17.25 19.30 7.28
CA GLN A 727 17.26 20.19 8.44
C GLN A 727 16.62 21.55 8.17
N ASP A 728 16.69 22.06 6.94
CA ASP A 728 16.07 23.33 6.54
C ASP A 728 14.53 23.28 6.54
N CYS A 729 13.93 22.09 6.55
CA CYS A 729 12.49 21.91 6.68
C CYS A 729 11.99 22.07 8.12
N LEU A 730 12.87 22.14 9.11
CA LEU A 730 12.51 22.34 10.51
C LEU A 730 12.62 23.82 10.89
N THR A 731 11.53 24.45 11.31
CA THR A 731 11.50 25.90 11.55
C THR A 731 12.46 26.34 12.65
N ILE A 732 12.72 25.49 13.65
CA ILE A 732 13.63 25.81 14.77
C ILE A 732 15.11 25.70 14.41
N TYR A 733 15.46 25.00 13.32
CA TYR A 733 16.84 24.68 12.97
C TYR A 733 17.79 25.90 12.93
N PRO A 734 17.43 27.04 12.29
CA PRO A 734 18.32 28.20 12.20
C PRO A 734 18.63 28.86 13.55
N TYR A 735 17.86 28.53 14.59
CA TYR A 735 17.91 29.16 15.91
C TYR A 735 18.60 28.29 16.98
N LEU A 736 18.98 27.05 16.65
CA LEU A 736 19.72 26.17 17.55
C LEU A 736 21.20 26.57 17.61
N GLU A 737 21.68 26.92 18.80
CA GLU A 737 23.09 27.26 19.02
C GLU A 737 23.99 26.02 19.02
N SER A 738 23.54 24.95 19.69
CA SER A 738 24.24 23.66 19.75
C SER A 738 23.87 22.80 18.54
N ARG A 739 24.69 22.89 17.49
CA ARG A 739 24.58 22.08 16.27
C ARG A 739 25.84 21.24 16.09
N HIS A 740 25.66 19.93 16.02
CA HIS A 740 26.74 18.96 15.88
C HIS A 740 26.56 18.21 14.56
N HIS A 741 27.40 18.54 13.58
CA HIS A 741 27.42 17.85 12.28
C HIS A 741 28.65 16.94 12.18
N LEU A 742 28.43 15.65 12.01
CA LEU A 742 29.50 14.67 11.85
C LEU A 742 29.80 14.45 10.36
N GLU A 743 30.97 14.90 9.91
CA GLU A 743 31.38 14.77 8.50
C GLU A 743 32.14 13.47 8.21
N HIS A 744 32.96 13.05 9.17
CA HIS A 744 33.92 11.96 9.06
C HIS A 744 34.07 11.20 10.39
N VAL A 745 34.66 10.00 10.32
CA VAL A 745 35.01 9.21 11.50
C VAL A 745 36.14 9.87 12.27
N HIS A 746 35.91 10.17 13.54
CA HIS A 746 36.94 10.68 14.45
C HIS A 746 37.69 9.52 15.12
N TRP A 747 38.74 9.03 14.46
CA TRP A 747 39.52 7.86 14.90
C TRP A 747 40.01 7.88 16.35
N ASN A 748 40.16 9.05 16.96
CA ASN A 748 40.52 9.21 18.38
C ASN A 748 39.44 8.67 19.34
N GLU A 749 38.19 8.54 18.89
CA GLU A 749 37.08 7.97 19.67
C GLU A 749 37.09 6.43 19.67
N LEU A 750 37.96 5.78 18.87
CA LEU A 750 38.09 4.33 18.86
C LEU A 750 38.58 3.84 20.23
N GLN A 751 37.79 2.98 20.88
CA GLN A 751 38.17 2.31 22.11
C GLN A 751 39.24 1.23 21.84
N HIS A 752 40.49 1.67 21.67
CA HIS A 752 41.62 0.80 21.31
C HIS A 752 41.88 -0.34 22.30
N GLN A 753 41.49 -0.19 23.57
CA GLN A 753 41.69 -1.20 24.62
C GLN A 753 40.70 -2.36 24.56
N LEU A 754 39.65 -2.28 23.73
CA LEU A 754 38.71 -3.39 23.56
C LEU A 754 39.44 -4.64 23.07
N LEU A 755 39.16 -5.79 23.70
CA LEU A 755 39.78 -7.08 23.38
C LEU A 755 39.72 -7.39 21.88
N LYS A 756 38.56 -7.19 21.23
CA LYS A 756 38.39 -7.42 19.80
C LYS A 756 39.33 -6.57 18.94
N VAL A 757 39.50 -5.30 19.30
CA VAL A 757 40.39 -4.37 18.59
C VAL A 757 41.84 -4.82 18.78
N GLN A 758 42.26 -5.07 20.01
CA GLN A 758 43.62 -5.53 20.31
C GLN A 758 43.95 -6.85 19.63
N PHE A 759 43.02 -7.81 19.63
CA PHE A 759 43.21 -9.11 18.98
C PHE A 759 43.45 -8.96 17.48
N VAL A 760 42.62 -8.17 16.80
CA VAL A 760 42.77 -7.90 15.35
C VAL A 760 44.09 -7.19 15.07
N VAL A 761 44.41 -6.14 15.82
CA VAL A 761 45.64 -5.35 15.62
C VAL A 761 46.90 -6.18 15.88
N ASN A 762 46.91 -7.09 16.87
CA ASN A 762 48.03 -8.01 17.10
C ASN A 762 48.28 -8.93 15.90
N TYR A 763 47.21 -9.46 15.31
CA TYR A 763 47.33 -10.25 14.09
C TYR A 763 47.82 -9.41 12.90
N LEU A 764 47.34 -8.18 12.74
CA LEU A 764 47.83 -7.27 11.69
C LEU A 764 49.32 -6.96 11.87
N ASP A 765 49.77 -6.69 13.09
CA ASP A 765 51.18 -6.46 13.40
C ASP A 765 52.04 -7.71 13.13
N ALA A 766 51.53 -8.89 13.48
CA ALA A 766 52.24 -10.16 13.27
C ALA A 766 52.34 -10.56 11.79
N ILE A 767 51.33 -10.18 10.99
CA ILE A 767 51.34 -10.30 9.53
C ILE A 767 52.35 -9.31 8.94
N GLN A 768 52.35 -8.05 9.39
CA GLN A 768 53.29 -7.02 8.92
C GLN A 768 54.74 -7.38 9.24
N SER A 769 55.00 -7.88 10.46
CA SER A 769 56.32 -8.25 10.95
C SER A 769 56.74 -9.67 10.57
N THR A 770 55.89 -10.45 9.90
CA THR A 770 56.06 -11.88 9.57
C THR A 770 56.29 -12.81 10.78
N THR A 771 56.09 -12.31 12.01
CA THR A 771 56.27 -13.09 13.25
C THR A 771 55.24 -14.20 13.40
N ILE A 772 54.08 -14.07 12.74
CA ILE A 772 53.02 -15.09 12.74
C ILE A 772 53.49 -16.45 12.20
N ILE A 773 54.58 -16.49 11.43
CA ILE A 773 55.20 -17.72 10.92
C ILE A 773 55.84 -18.54 12.05
N LYS A 774 56.33 -17.88 13.10
CA LYS A 774 57.17 -18.48 14.15
C LYS A 774 56.47 -18.62 15.50
N SER A 775 55.37 -17.90 15.73
CA SER A 775 54.67 -17.91 17.01
C SER A 775 53.16 -17.86 16.84
N ASP A 776 52.45 -18.57 17.71
CA ASP A 776 51.00 -18.52 17.85
C ASP A 776 50.54 -17.31 18.66
N ILE A 777 49.37 -16.77 18.28
CA ILE A 777 48.69 -15.68 18.97
C ILE A 777 47.35 -16.23 19.48
N SER A 778 47.06 -16.03 20.75
CA SER A 778 45.85 -16.49 21.44
C SER A 778 45.40 -15.44 22.45
N ASP A 779 44.22 -15.63 23.04
CA ASP A 779 43.67 -14.71 24.05
C ASP A 779 44.60 -14.53 25.26
N THR A 780 45.46 -15.52 25.56
CA THR A 780 46.34 -15.53 26.73
C THR A 780 47.69 -14.85 26.50
N ASN A 781 48.10 -14.62 25.26
CA ASN A 781 49.44 -14.08 24.93
C ASN A 781 49.41 -12.79 24.10
N LEU A 782 48.25 -12.12 24.05
CA LEU A 782 48.08 -10.82 23.38
C LEU A 782 49.01 -9.77 23.98
N ARG A 783 49.66 -9.00 23.10
CA ARG A 783 50.40 -7.80 23.49
C ARG A 783 49.47 -6.60 23.46
N VAL A 784 49.60 -5.70 24.42
CA VAL A 784 48.87 -4.43 24.36
C VAL A 784 49.58 -3.51 23.38
N ILE A 785 48.96 -3.28 22.23
CA ILE A 785 49.43 -2.31 21.23
C ILE A 785 48.79 -0.97 21.56
N ASP A 786 49.62 0.07 21.66
CA ASP A 786 49.19 1.43 21.98
C ASP A 786 48.32 2.03 20.86
N ALA A 787 47.57 3.08 21.22
CA ALA A 787 46.61 3.70 20.30
C ALA A 787 47.24 4.17 18.98
N PRO A 788 48.42 4.85 18.96
CA PRO A 788 49.04 5.30 17.71
C PRO A 788 49.37 4.16 16.75
N ASN A 789 49.97 3.06 17.24
CA ASN A 789 50.29 1.91 16.41
C ASN A 789 49.05 1.14 15.96
N SER A 790 48.04 1.04 16.84
CA SER A 790 46.75 0.44 16.49
C SER A 790 46.07 1.17 15.33
N LEU A 791 46.03 2.50 15.39
CA LEU A 791 45.48 3.34 14.32
C LEU A 791 46.30 3.21 13.03
N ARG A 792 47.64 3.21 13.11
CA ARG A 792 48.52 3.01 11.95
C ARG A 792 48.21 1.69 11.23
N LEU A 793 48.07 0.61 11.99
CA LEU A 793 47.76 -0.73 11.45
C LEU A 793 46.35 -0.75 10.81
N LEU A 794 45.34 -0.20 11.49
CA LEU A 794 43.99 -0.13 10.94
C LEU A 794 43.92 0.74 9.68
N HIS A 795 44.59 1.89 9.64
CA HIS A 795 44.67 2.69 8.41
C HIS A 795 45.35 1.93 7.26
N THR A 796 46.41 1.18 7.56
CA THR A 796 47.14 0.41 6.54
C THR A 796 46.29 -0.71 5.95
N TYR A 797 45.57 -1.47 6.78
CA TYR A 797 44.88 -2.69 6.33
C TYR A 797 43.38 -2.51 6.07
N PHE A 798 42.71 -1.56 6.72
CA PHE A 798 41.28 -1.31 6.52
C PHE A 798 40.99 -0.15 5.56
N SER A 799 41.77 0.93 5.60
CA SER A 799 41.55 2.12 4.75
C SER A 799 42.16 2.01 3.36
N SER A 800 43.10 1.08 3.14
CA SER A 800 43.70 0.86 1.82
C SER A 800 42.63 0.57 0.77
N GLY A 801 42.69 1.26 -0.37
CA GLY A 801 41.72 1.11 -1.47
C GLY A 801 40.34 1.76 -1.24
N LYS A 802 40.05 2.30 -0.05
CA LYS A 802 38.77 2.98 0.25
C LYS A 802 38.92 4.48 0.20
N ASN A 803 37.88 5.17 -0.27
CA ASN A 803 37.82 6.62 -0.16
C ASN A 803 37.55 7.01 1.30
N SER A 804 38.48 7.78 1.89
CA SER A 804 38.45 8.22 3.28
C SER A 804 37.18 8.96 3.66
N GLU A 805 36.55 9.63 2.70
CA GLU A 805 35.26 10.28 2.92
C GLU A 805 34.18 9.28 3.29
N PHE A 806 34.07 8.14 2.60
CA PHE A 806 32.93 7.23 2.78
C PHE A 806 33.10 6.23 3.93
N ILE A 807 34.19 6.32 4.69
CA ILE A 807 34.46 5.49 5.85
C ILE A 807 33.47 5.81 6.98
N THR A 808 32.90 4.77 7.57
CA THR A 808 31.95 4.86 8.69
C THR A 808 32.36 3.94 9.84
N TRP A 809 31.91 4.25 11.06
CA TRP A 809 32.10 3.37 12.23
C TRP A 809 31.45 2.01 12.02
N THR A 810 30.32 1.95 11.32
CA THR A 810 29.66 0.69 10.98
C THR A 810 30.54 -0.22 10.13
N GLN A 811 31.22 0.30 9.11
CA GLN A 811 32.14 -0.48 8.28
C GLN A 811 33.35 -0.97 9.07
N LEU A 812 33.91 -0.12 9.94
CA LEU A 812 35.02 -0.49 10.79
C LEU A 812 34.61 -1.57 11.81
N HIS A 813 33.42 -1.45 12.41
CA HIS A 813 32.88 -2.44 13.33
C HIS A 813 32.65 -3.80 12.64
N ILE A 814 32.12 -3.80 11.41
CA ILE A 814 31.97 -5.01 10.59
C ILE A 814 33.34 -5.66 10.36
N TYR A 815 34.33 -4.87 9.92
CA TYR A 815 35.70 -5.33 9.70
C TYR A 815 36.28 -5.98 10.96
N LEU A 816 36.28 -5.26 12.08
CA LEU A 816 36.83 -5.74 13.35
C LEU A 816 36.12 -7.01 13.84
N SER A 817 34.80 -7.11 13.68
CA SER A 817 34.02 -8.27 14.15
C SER A 817 34.26 -9.52 13.31
N VAL A 818 34.34 -9.38 11.98
CA VAL A 818 34.65 -10.50 11.07
C VAL A 818 36.08 -10.98 11.30
N PHE A 819 37.06 -10.06 11.30
CA PHE A 819 38.46 -10.44 11.47
C PHE A 819 38.78 -10.96 12.86
N TYR A 820 38.10 -10.48 13.90
CA TYR A 820 38.18 -11.10 15.22
C TYR A 820 37.77 -12.56 15.15
N SER A 821 36.63 -12.87 14.53
CA SER A 821 36.12 -14.24 14.40
C SER A 821 37.04 -15.13 13.57
N LEU A 822 37.56 -14.63 12.44
CA LEU A 822 38.49 -15.35 11.58
C LEU A 822 39.82 -15.63 12.27
N PHE A 823 40.44 -14.63 12.90
CA PHE A 823 41.73 -14.80 13.57
C PHE A 823 41.62 -15.64 14.83
N HIS A 824 40.53 -15.50 15.59
CA HIS A 824 40.28 -16.35 16.76
C HIS A 824 39.99 -17.81 16.36
N GLY A 825 39.32 -18.05 15.23
CA GLY A 825 39.19 -19.41 14.68
C GLY A 825 40.53 -19.97 14.21
N PHE A 826 41.33 -19.14 13.54
CA PHE A 826 42.68 -19.50 13.10
C PHE A 826 43.60 -19.87 14.27
N SER A 827 43.54 -19.16 15.40
CA SER A 827 44.36 -19.45 16.59
C SER A 827 44.05 -20.79 17.25
N LYS A 828 42.84 -21.33 17.02
CA LYS A 828 42.37 -22.58 17.63
C LYS A 828 42.38 -23.77 16.67
N CYS A 829 42.60 -23.53 15.38
CA CYS A 829 42.66 -24.57 14.37
C CYS A 829 43.96 -25.37 14.51
N SER A 830 43.85 -26.66 14.81
CA SER A 830 44.99 -27.59 14.96
C SER A 830 45.85 -27.66 13.70
N HIS A 831 45.23 -27.54 12.51
CA HIS A 831 45.94 -27.54 11.22
C HIS A 831 46.79 -26.29 10.99
N PHE A 832 46.56 -25.20 11.73
CA PHE A 832 47.22 -23.92 11.50
C PHE A 832 48.25 -23.53 12.57
N LEU A 833 48.41 -24.33 13.63
CA LEU A 833 49.43 -24.13 14.68
C LEU A 833 50.85 -24.26 14.11
N VAL A 834 51.83 -23.58 14.74
CA VAL A 834 53.21 -23.52 14.22
C VAL A 834 53.81 -24.92 14.16
N ASP A 835 53.60 -25.70 15.21
CA ASP A 835 54.18 -27.03 15.38
C ASP A 835 53.57 -28.09 14.45
N CYS A 836 52.42 -27.80 13.83
CA CYS A 836 51.68 -28.73 13.00
C CYS A 836 51.93 -28.55 11.49
N LEU A 837 52.61 -27.48 11.07
CA LEU A 837 52.82 -27.14 9.66
C LEU A 837 54.26 -27.36 9.21
N ILE A 838 54.42 -28.19 8.18
CA ILE A 838 55.73 -28.45 7.52
C ILE A 838 56.24 -27.20 6.80
N HIS A 839 55.33 -26.35 6.29
CA HIS A 839 55.64 -25.10 5.61
C HIS A 839 55.05 -23.90 6.36
N PRO A 840 55.79 -23.29 7.30
CA PRO A 840 55.30 -22.18 8.14
C PRO A 840 54.82 -20.94 7.35
N GLN A 841 55.32 -20.75 6.12
CA GLN A 841 54.90 -19.69 5.20
C GLN A 841 53.41 -19.75 4.86
N LEU A 842 52.81 -20.95 4.87
CA LEU A 842 51.39 -21.16 4.58
C LEU A 842 50.47 -20.36 5.50
N ARG A 843 50.87 -20.15 6.76
CA ARG A 843 50.12 -19.33 7.73
C ARG A 843 49.98 -17.89 7.25
N LEU A 844 51.07 -17.30 6.76
CA LEU A 844 51.06 -15.95 6.24
C LEU A 844 50.21 -15.86 4.98
N ASP A 845 50.32 -16.85 4.09
CA ASP A 845 49.58 -16.88 2.83
C ASP A 845 48.06 -16.98 3.07
N ILE A 846 47.61 -17.81 4.02
CA ILE A 846 46.20 -17.91 4.44
C ILE A 846 45.69 -16.58 4.98
N LEU A 847 46.41 -15.97 5.93
CA LEU A 847 45.98 -14.73 6.57
C LEU A 847 45.98 -13.56 5.59
N GLN A 848 46.96 -13.49 4.68
CA GLN A 848 46.97 -12.51 3.59
C GLN A 848 45.80 -12.75 2.62
N ALA A 849 45.42 -13.99 2.34
CA ALA A 849 44.25 -14.29 1.54
C ALA A 849 42.95 -13.84 2.22
N PHE A 850 42.81 -14.01 3.54
CA PHE A 850 41.68 -13.47 4.31
C PHE A 850 41.62 -11.93 4.26
N LEU A 851 42.78 -11.27 4.37
CA LEU A 851 42.83 -9.81 4.28
C LEU A 851 42.45 -9.31 2.87
N ARG A 852 42.85 -10.03 1.81
CA ARG A 852 42.45 -9.71 0.43
C ARG A 852 40.94 -9.85 0.20
N SER A 853 40.26 -10.74 0.92
CA SER A 853 38.80 -10.88 0.84
C SER A 853 38.02 -9.91 1.75
N SER A 854 38.70 -9.01 2.47
CA SER A 854 38.07 -8.02 3.37
C SER A 854 37.06 -7.08 2.70
N GLU A 855 37.24 -6.80 1.40
CA GLU A 855 36.35 -5.95 0.62
C GLU A 855 34.94 -6.54 0.45
N GLN A 856 34.84 -7.87 0.45
CA GLN A 856 33.56 -8.58 0.30
C GLN A 856 32.60 -8.36 1.47
N PHE A 857 33.15 -8.05 2.64
CA PHE A 857 32.37 -7.80 3.84
C PHE A 857 32.09 -6.31 4.08
N THR A 858 32.88 -5.41 3.48
CA THR A 858 32.90 -3.99 3.89
C THR A 858 32.60 -2.95 2.79
N SER A 859 32.80 -3.24 1.50
CA SER A 859 32.87 -2.16 0.48
C SER A 859 31.99 -2.31 -0.76
N LEU A 860 31.53 -3.51 -1.14
CA LEU A 860 31.07 -3.70 -2.51
C LEU A 860 29.78 -2.92 -2.91
N SER A 861 28.70 -2.86 -2.10
CA SER A 861 27.44 -2.20 -2.54
C SER A 861 27.23 -0.76 -2.03
N VAL A 862 27.81 -0.37 -0.89
CA VAL A 862 27.37 0.84 -0.18
C VAL A 862 27.97 2.12 -0.76
N GLU A 863 29.21 2.09 -1.26
CA GLU A 863 29.87 3.29 -1.80
C GLU A 863 29.30 3.72 -3.16
N ASN A 864 29.01 2.76 -4.04
CA ASN A 864 28.41 3.02 -5.36
C ASN A 864 26.95 3.47 -5.26
N VAL A 865 26.16 2.81 -4.39
CA VAL A 865 24.79 3.25 -4.05
C VAL A 865 24.79 4.68 -3.51
N ARG A 866 25.71 5.03 -2.60
CA ARG A 866 25.79 6.38 -2.01
C ARG A 866 26.30 7.45 -2.97
N LYS A 867 27.24 7.12 -3.87
CA LYS A 867 27.71 8.04 -4.94
C LYS A 867 26.58 8.38 -5.91
N GLN A 868 25.76 7.40 -6.30
CA GLN A 868 24.63 7.65 -7.21
C GLN A 868 23.43 8.31 -6.53
N GLN A 869 23.06 7.91 -5.30
CA GLN A 869 22.02 8.60 -4.51
C GLN A 869 22.34 10.10 -4.35
N ARG A 870 23.63 10.45 -4.24
CA ARG A 870 24.07 11.85 -4.26
C ARG A 870 23.90 12.52 -5.61
N ALA A 871 24.28 11.87 -6.71
CA ALA A 871 24.07 12.40 -8.06
C ALA A 871 22.59 12.70 -8.34
N SER A 872 21.68 11.92 -7.76
CA SER A 872 20.23 12.19 -7.80
C SER A 872 19.80 13.38 -6.93
N SER A 873 20.41 13.58 -5.75
CA SER A 873 20.07 14.68 -4.84
C SER A 873 20.59 16.06 -5.27
N THR A 874 21.64 16.13 -6.09
CA THR A 874 22.24 17.41 -6.54
C THR A 874 21.52 18.03 -7.75
N ILE A 875 20.53 17.35 -8.34
CA ILE A 875 19.84 17.77 -9.57
C ILE A 875 18.36 18.03 -9.26
N GLN A 876 18.09 19.07 -8.46
CA GLN A 876 16.76 19.69 -8.35
C GLN A 876 16.65 20.91 -9.30
N GLY A 877 17.05 20.73 -10.55
CA GLY A 877 16.90 21.73 -11.61
C GLY A 877 16.61 21.07 -12.95
N ASP A 878 15.33 21.02 -13.32
CA ASP A 878 14.75 20.76 -14.65
C ASP A 878 15.62 20.02 -15.67
N VAL A 879 15.64 18.67 -15.63
CA VAL A 879 15.70 17.81 -16.82
C VAL A 879 15.06 16.46 -16.50
N ASN A 880 14.07 16.03 -17.30
CA ASN A 880 13.56 14.64 -17.31
C ASN A 880 14.72 13.67 -17.63
N ILE A 881 15.24 12.99 -16.62
CA ILE A 881 16.17 11.86 -16.76
C ILE A 881 15.47 10.62 -16.19
N PRO A 882 15.57 9.43 -16.83
CA PRO A 882 14.86 8.24 -16.40
C PRO A 882 15.26 7.85 -14.98
N SER A 883 14.31 7.38 -14.18
CA SER A 883 14.58 6.69 -12.92
C SER A 883 15.50 5.49 -13.20
N VAL A 884 16.79 5.61 -12.89
CA VAL A 884 17.73 4.50 -13.02
C VAL A 884 17.38 3.47 -11.94
N ALA A 885 17.08 2.25 -12.36
CA ALA A 885 16.64 1.18 -11.48
C ALA A 885 17.76 0.80 -10.48
N LEU A 886 17.38 0.55 -9.22
CA LEU A 886 18.27 0.03 -8.15
C LEU A 886 19.10 -1.18 -8.59
N THR A 887 18.65 -1.91 -9.61
CA THR A 887 19.26 -3.10 -10.20
C THR A 887 20.69 -2.91 -10.72
N ASP A 888 21.09 -1.66 -11.04
CA ASP A 888 22.44 -1.38 -11.57
C ASP A 888 23.47 -1.05 -10.48
N THR A 889 23.01 -0.85 -9.24
CA THR A 889 23.86 -0.50 -8.07
C THR A 889 24.09 -1.65 -7.10
N VAL A 890 23.22 -2.65 -7.12
CA VAL A 890 23.35 -3.86 -6.31
C VAL A 890 24.33 -4.79 -6.99
N ILE A 891 25.45 -5.09 -6.33
CA ILE A 891 26.36 -6.12 -6.82
C ILE A 891 25.64 -7.45 -6.74
N ARG A 892 25.33 -7.99 -7.91
CA ARG A 892 24.64 -9.25 -8.04
C ARG A 892 25.53 -10.39 -7.58
N TRP A 893 24.90 -11.43 -7.02
CA TRP A 893 25.60 -12.59 -6.50
C TRP A 893 26.57 -13.14 -7.54
N GLU A 894 26.18 -13.21 -8.82
CA GLU A 894 26.95 -13.76 -9.93
C GLU A 894 28.32 -13.09 -10.10
N ASN A 895 28.43 -11.80 -9.76
CA ASN A 895 29.65 -11.01 -9.94
C ASN A 895 30.61 -11.08 -8.73
N THR A 896 30.22 -11.78 -7.65
CA THR A 896 31.07 -11.96 -6.46
C THR A 896 31.94 -13.20 -6.57
N GLN A 897 33.17 -13.14 -6.06
CA GLN A 897 34.13 -14.27 -6.00
C GLN A 897 34.56 -14.52 -4.55
N PRO A 898 33.66 -15.02 -3.67
CA PRO A 898 33.98 -15.15 -2.27
C PRO A 898 35.18 -16.08 -2.04
N PHE A 899 36.12 -15.66 -1.19
CA PHE A 899 37.16 -16.55 -0.65
C PHE A 899 37.36 -16.24 0.84
N THR A 900 36.84 -17.10 1.71
CA THR A 900 37.01 -16.98 3.16
C THR A 900 37.00 -18.36 3.83
N VAL A 901 37.02 -18.39 5.16
CA VAL A 901 36.87 -19.62 5.95
C VAL A 901 35.77 -19.45 6.99
N VAL A 902 35.06 -20.53 7.26
CA VAL A 902 34.23 -20.69 8.46
C VAL A 902 34.86 -21.79 9.29
N PHE A 903 35.04 -21.55 10.58
CA PHE A 903 35.55 -22.58 11.49
C PHE A 903 34.37 -23.34 12.12
N THR A 904 34.45 -24.66 12.10
CA THR A 904 33.47 -25.54 12.75
C THR A 904 33.51 -25.36 14.27
N SER A 905 32.58 -26.03 14.95
CA SER A 905 32.55 -26.08 16.42
C SER A 905 33.80 -26.73 17.05
N THR A 906 34.50 -27.57 16.29
CA THR A 906 35.80 -28.20 16.62
C THR A 906 37.00 -27.39 16.12
N HIS A 907 36.78 -26.21 15.53
CA HIS A 907 37.80 -25.34 14.94
C HIS A 907 38.45 -25.87 13.66
N ASP A 908 37.79 -26.80 12.96
CA ASP A 908 38.23 -27.25 11.63
C ASP A 908 37.86 -26.22 10.55
N PRO A 909 38.70 -26.00 9.54
CA PRO A 909 38.47 -24.98 8.53
C PRO A 909 37.53 -25.49 7.43
N LEU A 910 36.44 -24.76 7.17
CA LEU A 910 35.59 -24.90 5.98
C LEU A 910 35.82 -23.71 5.05
N PHE A 911 36.54 -23.96 3.95
CA PHE A 911 36.79 -22.92 2.95
C PHE A 911 35.52 -22.59 2.15
N VAL A 912 35.29 -21.29 1.97
CA VAL A 912 34.11 -20.74 1.30
C VAL A 912 34.55 -20.13 -0.02
N TYR A 913 34.18 -20.76 -1.12
CA TYR A 913 34.46 -20.30 -2.49
C TYR A 913 33.45 -20.87 -3.48
N LYS A 914 33.27 -20.19 -4.62
CA LYS A 914 32.35 -20.65 -5.69
C LYS A 914 32.98 -21.73 -6.54
N THR A 915 34.17 -21.46 -7.04
CA THR A 915 34.94 -22.36 -7.88
C THR A 915 36.36 -22.47 -7.36
N VAL A 916 37.03 -23.59 -7.62
CA VAL A 916 38.43 -23.79 -7.21
C VAL A 916 39.37 -22.73 -7.82
N LYS A 917 38.95 -22.07 -8.91
CA LYS A 917 39.69 -20.94 -9.51
C LYS A 917 39.72 -19.70 -8.62
N ASP A 918 38.76 -19.56 -7.71
CA ASP A 918 38.67 -18.43 -6.77
C ASP A 918 39.63 -18.61 -5.58
N VAL A 919 40.23 -19.80 -5.42
CA VAL A 919 41.22 -20.10 -4.39
C VAL A 919 42.63 -19.70 -4.88
N PRO A 920 43.45 -19.01 -4.07
CA PRO A 920 44.82 -18.69 -4.44
C PRO A 920 45.63 -19.96 -4.80
N ARG A 921 46.29 -19.96 -5.98
CA ARG A 921 47.05 -21.13 -6.47
C ARG A 921 48.15 -21.58 -5.51
N SER A 922 48.84 -20.62 -4.88
CA SER A 922 49.86 -20.91 -3.87
C SER A 922 49.30 -21.70 -2.69
N LEU A 923 48.03 -21.47 -2.33
CA LEU A 923 47.36 -22.19 -1.26
C LEU A 923 47.05 -23.64 -1.66
N ILE A 924 46.52 -23.84 -2.88
CA ILE A 924 46.25 -25.17 -3.43
C ILE A 924 47.54 -26.00 -3.48
N GLU A 925 48.62 -25.42 -4.00
CA GLU A 925 49.93 -26.07 -4.11
C GLU A 925 50.51 -26.42 -2.74
N ALA A 926 50.40 -25.52 -1.77
CA ALA A 926 50.90 -25.74 -0.41
C ALA A 926 50.14 -26.85 0.34
N PHE A 927 48.81 -26.92 0.23
CA PHE A 927 48.04 -28.02 0.82
C PHE A 927 48.30 -29.35 0.12
N LYS A 928 48.45 -29.37 -1.22
CA LYS A 928 48.85 -30.59 -1.94
C LYS A 928 50.20 -31.10 -1.48
N ALA A 929 51.20 -30.23 -1.35
CA ALA A 929 52.52 -30.58 -0.84
C ALA A 929 52.46 -31.10 0.62
N PHE A 930 51.64 -30.46 1.47
CA PHE A 930 51.43 -30.88 2.87
C PHE A 930 50.88 -32.31 2.96
N TYR A 931 49.81 -32.64 2.22
CA TYR A 931 49.22 -33.98 2.25
C TYR A 931 50.13 -35.05 1.60
N GLN A 932 50.86 -34.69 0.55
CA GLN A 932 51.85 -35.59 -0.07
C GLN A 932 53.01 -35.91 0.88
N ALA A 933 53.46 -34.93 1.69
CA ALA A 933 54.50 -35.11 2.70
C ALA A 933 54.01 -35.89 3.94
N PHE A 934 52.74 -35.75 4.31
CA PHE A 934 52.12 -36.55 5.39
C PHE A 934 51.89 -38.01 4.98
N GLY A 935 51.45 -38.25 3.74
CA GLY A 935 51.22 -39.59 3.20
C GLY A 935 52.48 -40.44 3.01
N SER A 936 53.66 -39.82 3.00
CA SER A 936 54.95 -40.52 2.83
C SER A 936 55.62 -40.94 4.15
N ASN A 937 55.10 -40.54 5.32
CA ASN A 937 55.70 -40.84 6.64
C ASN A 937 54.77 -41.60 7.63
N GLY A 938 53.60 -42.07 7.21
CA GLY A 938 52.63 -42.78 8.08
C GLY A 938 52.40 -44.24 7.68
N ARG A 939 52.56 -45.16 8.63
CA ARG A 939 52.37 -46.62 8.50
C ARG A 939 51.06 -47.01 7.81
N GLN A 940 51.15 -47.99 6.91
CA GLN A 940 50.04 -48.85 6.51
C GLN A 940 49.34 -49.41 7.76
N ASN A 941 48.13 -48.95 8.04
CA ASN A 941 47.09 -49.70 8.74
C ASN A 941 45.74 -49.06 8.42
N ASN A 942 44.91 -49.84 7.72
CA ASN A 942 43.45 -49.74 7.53
C ASN A 942 42.84 -48.37 7.17
N GLY A 943 42.52 -48.20 5.88
CA GLY A 943 41.11 -48.08 5.48
C GLY A 943 40.46 -46.72 5.26
N ASP A 944 40.78 -45.66 6.02
CA ASP A 944 39.87 -44.48 6.08
C ASP A 944 40.46 -43.09 5.81
N PHE A 945 41.66 -42.98 5.25
CA PHE A 945 42.12 -41.71 4.66
C PHE A 945 41.94 -41.73 3.15
N VAL A 946 40.67 -41.72 2.70
CA VAL A 946 40.35 -41.26 1.35
C VAL A 946 40.80 -39.81 1.27
N GLU A 947 41.52 -39.44 0.21
CA GLU A 947 41.89 -38.06 -0.12
C GLU A 947 40.70 -37.11 0.06
N THR A 948 40.55 -36.51 1.24
CA THR A 948 39.63 -35.40 1.43
C THR A 948 40.28 -34.21 0.76
N ASP A 949 39.93 -33.98 -0.50
CA ASP A 949 40.27 -32.78 -1.23
C ASP A 949 39.83 -31.58 -0.36
N MET A 950 40.81 -30.86 0.22
CA MET A 950 40.56 -29.70 1.08
C MET A 950 39.83 -28.60 0.32
N PHE A 951 39.97 -28.60 -1.01
CA PHE A 951 39.29 -27.69 -1.93
C PHE A 951 38.46 -28.51 -2.93
N PRO A 952 37.38 -29.19 -2.49
CA PRO A 952 36.60 -30.02 -3.38
C PRO A 952 35.95 -29.16 -4.48
N ASP A 953 35.79 -29.72 -5.68
CA ASP A 953 34.91 -29.14 -6.68
C ASP A 953 33.47 -29.23 -6.18
N HIS A 954 32.92 -28.11 -5.74
CA HIS A 954 31.56 -28.06 -5.20
C HIS A 954 30.52 -28.56 -6.20
N SER A 955 30.76 -28.48 -7.51
CA SER A 955 29.83 -29.02 -8.52
C SER A 955 29.68 -30.54 -8.48
N GLN A 956 30.61 -31.24 -7.82
CA GLN A 956 30.63 -32.70 -7.70
C GLN A 956 30.08 -33.21 -6.36
N LEU A 957 29.75 -32.31 -5.42
CA LEU A 957 29.24 -32.70 -4.11
C LEU A 957 27.73 -32.96 -4.15
N SER A 958 27.29 -34.00 -3.45
CA SER A 958 25.87 -34.35 -3.30
C SER A 958 25.17 -33.51 -2.23
N HIS A 959 23.82 -33.51 -2.26
CA HIS A 959 22.98 -32.90 -1.22
C HIS A 959 23.41 -33.32 0.20
N VAL A 960 23.61 -34.62 0.39
CA VAL A 960 24.01 -35.20 1.68
C VAL A 960 25.38 -34.69 2.11
N GLN A 961 26.35 -34.58 1.19
CA GLN A 961 27.68 -34.06 1.51
C GLN A 961 27.64 -32.57 1.90
N PHE A 962 26.82 -31.76 1.23
CA PHE A 962 26.59 -30.36 1.65
C PHE A 962 25.95 -30.28 3.03
N PHE A 963 24.93 -31.11 3.28
CA PHE A 963 24.24 -31.14 4.58
C PHE A 963 25.20 -31.50 5.72
N LEU A 964 26.02 -32.55 5.55
CA LEU A 964 27.00 -32.98 6.56
C LEU A 964 28.00 -31.86 6.87
N LYS A 965 28.50 -31.17 5.84
CA LYS A 965 29.39 -30.01 6.03
C LYS A 965 28.71 -28.89 6.81
N LEU A 966 27.45 -28.54 6.51
CA LEU A 966 26.69 -27.54 7.28
C LEU A 966 26.37 -27.99 8.70
N ALA A 967 26.05 -29.27 8.90
CA ALA A 967 25.73 -29.85 10.21
C ALA A 967 26.93 -29.74 11.16
N SER A 968 28.16 -29.82 10.65
CA SER A 968 29.40 -29.66 11.44
C SER A 968 29.55 -28.28 12.12
N LEU A 969 28.83 -27.26 11.62
CA LEU A 969 28.82 -25.92 12.20
C LEU A 969 28.01 -25.83 13.50
N SER A 970 27.25 -26.88 13.86
CA SER A 970 26.33 -26.83 14.97
C SER A 970 26.27 -28.13 15.79
N TYR A 971 26.29 -27.98 17.11
CA TYR A 971 26.00 -29.07 18.05
C TYR A 971 24.53 -29.56 17.99
N LYS A 972 23.66 -28.89 17.23
CA LYS A 972 22.23 -29.23 17.08
C LYS A 972 21.98 -30.68 16.65
N TYR A 973 22.86 -31.23 15.83
CA TYR A 973 22.75 -32.61 15.31
C TYR A 973 23.49 -33.64 16.17
N PHE A 974 23.97 -33.24 17.36
CA PHE A 974 24.66 -34.12 18.29
C PHE A 974 23.80 -34.50 19.50
N ASN A 975 23.02 -33.57 20.06
CA ASN A 975 22.39 -33.78 21.39
C ASN A 975 20.87 -33.54 21.43
N LYS A 976 20.19 -33.56 20.30
CA LYS A 976 18.73 -33.38 20.22
C LYS A 976 18.07 -34.44 19.35
N ALA A 977 16.82 -34.78 19.70
CA ALA A 977 15.97 -35.59 18.87
C ALA A 977 15.27 -34.69 17.82
N ILE A 978 15.13 -35.17 16.59
CA ILE A 978 14.60 -34.39 15.46
C ILE A 978 13.43 -35.11 14.82
N CYS A 979 12.36 -34.38 14.53
CA CYS A 979 11.24 -34.92 13.75
C CYS A 979 11.62 -34.94 12.26
N ARG A 980 11.53 -36.09 11.59
CA ARG A 980 11.81 -36.21 10.14
C ARG A 980 10.85 -35.42 9.26
N LYS A 981 9.64 -35.14 9.74
CA LYS A 981 8.58 -34.51 8.95
C LYS A 981 8.62 -32.98 9.01
N CYS A 982 8.81 -32.40 10.20
CA CYS A 982 8.81 -30.94 10.38
C CYS A 982 10.17 -30.36 10.78
N TYR A 983 11.20 -31.19 10.92
CA TYR A 983 12.59 -30.83 11.28
C TYR A 983 12.74 -30.05 12.59
N LYS A 984 11.67 -29.96 13.41
CA LYS A 984 11.71 -29.37 14.75
C LYS A 984 12.53 -30.22 15.69
N GLN A 985 13.18 -29.53 16.63
CA GLN A 985 14.09 -30.12 17.61
C GLN A 985 13.42 -30.27 18.96
N PHE A 986 13.76 -31.35 19.65
CA PHE A 986 13.25 -31.66 20.98
C PHE A 986 14.38 -32.07 21.92
N PRO A 987 14.18 -31.93 23.24
CA PRO A 987 15.03 -32.57 24.24
C PRO A 987 15.20 -34.06 23.93
N TYR A 988 16.40 -34.60 24.15
CA TYR A 988 16.79 -35.97 23.74
C TYR A 988 15.89 -37.09 24.32
N ASN A 989 15.23 -36.82 25.45
CA ASN A 989 14.28 -37.72 26.11
C ASN A 989 12.87 -37.70 25.51
N THR A 990 12.60 -36.84 24.53
CA THR A 990 11.29 -36.76 23.86
C THR A 990 11.22 -37.83 22.79
N ILE A 991 10.14 -38.61 22.76
CA ILE A 991 9.96 -39.73 21.84
C ILE A 991 9.11 -39.34 20.63
N HIS A 992 8.09 -38.49 20.81
CA HIS A 992 7.13 -38.14 19.76
C HIS A 992 7.08 -36.63 19.49
N CYS A 993 6.81 -36.26 18.25
CA CYS A 993 6.68 -34.87 17.83
C CYS A 993 5.34 -34.26 18.26
N ALA A 994 5.38 -33.20 19.10
CA ALA A 994 4.17 -32.50 19.55
C ALA A 994 3.47 -31.62 18.49
N TYR A 995 4.07 -31.45 17.30
CA TYR A 995 3.58 -30.54 16.26
C TYR A 995 3.06 -31.23 15.00
N CYS A 996 3.40 -32.51 14.81
CA CYS A 996 2.91 -33.29 13.68
C CYS A 996 1.67 -34.06 14.13
N ALA A 997 0.62 -34.08 13.30
CA ALA A 997 -0.53 -34.95 13.56
C ALA A 997 -0.11 -36.43 13.30
N ALA A 998 -0.40 -37.30 14.29
CA ALA A 998 0.01 -38.70 14.44
C ALA A 998 1.46 -38.91 14.96
N ASP A 999 1.64 -39.95 15.79
CA ASP A 999 2.82 -40.36 16.59
C ASP A 999 4.16 -40.49 15.83
N GLU A 1000 4.62 -39.40 15.20
CA GLU A 1000 5.88 -39.38 14.48
C GLU A 1000 7.04 -39.50 15.47
N GLU A 1001 7.72 -40.64 15.43
CA GLU A 1001 8.86 -40.92 16.30
C GLU A 1001 10.03 -40.01 15.95
N LEU A 1002 10.60 -39.39 16.97
CA LEU A 1002 11.74 -38.50 16.84
C LEU A 1002 13.00 -39.32 16.64
N VAL A 1003 13.81 -38.90 15.68
CA VAL A 1003 15.05 -39.59 15.34
C VAL A 1003 16.19 -39.03 16.17
N ARG A 1004 17.07 -39.92 16.61
CA ARG A 1004 18.26 -39.61 17.40
C ARG A 1004 19.43 -40.48 16.94
N PRO A 1005 20.68 -40.03 17.14
CA PRO A 1005 21.83 -40.88 16.92
C PRO A 1005 21.81 -42.09 17.87
N ILE A 1006 22.32 -43.23 17.40
CA ILE A 1006 22.33 -44.49 18.15
C ILE A 1006 23.31 -44.39 19.33
N SER A 1007 24.44 -43.73 19.11
CA SER A 1007 25.44 -43.38 20.11
C SER A 1007 26.08 -42.02 19.78
N PHE A 1008 27.01 -41.57 20.61
CA PHE A 1008 27.81 -40.37 20.32
C PHE A 1008 29.08 -40.66 19.51
N ASP A 1009 29.23 -41.89 18.98
CA ASP A 1009 30.32 -42.22 18.09
C ASP A 1009 30.15 -41.53 16.73
N SER A 1010 31.27 -41.14 16.11
CA SER A 1010 31.28 -40.34 14.88
C SER A 1010 30.48 -40.99 13.75
N ASN A 1011 30.57 -42.31 13.60
CA ASN A 1011 29.87 -43.06 12.55
C ASN A 1011 28.35 -43.05 12.75
N ASP A 1012 27.88 -43.16 13.99
CA ASP A 1012 26.45 -43.14 14.31
C ASP A 1012 25.85 -41.74 14.16
N ILE A 1013 26.63 -40.71 14.46
CA ILE A 1013 26.25 -39.31 14.24
C ILE A 1013 26.16 -39.01 12.74
N ILE A 1014 27.14 -39.47 11.94
CA ILE A 1014 27.11 -39.31 10.49
C ILE A 1014 25.90 -40.05 9.91
N ALA A 1015 25.66 -41.30 10.30
CA ALA A 1015 24.50 -42.07 9.85
C ALA A 1015 23.18 -41.36 10.20
N PHE A 1016 23.07 -40.79 11.41
CA PHE A 1016 21.94 -39.98 11.83
C PHE A 1016 21.75 -38.76 10.93
N GLN A 1017 22.80 -37.96 10.74
CA GLN A 1017 22.78 -36.76 9.91
C GLN A 1017 22.45 -37.09 8.44
N THR A 1018 23.02 -38.16 7.89
CA THR A 1018 22.70 -38.67 6.55
C THR A 1018 21.23 -39.03 6.43
N SER A 1019 20.64 -39.67 7.44
CA SER A 1019 19.21 -40.01 7.43
C SER A 1019 18.31 -38.76 7.40
N ILE A 1020 18.72 -37.68 8.06
CA ILE A 1020 18.01 -36.39 8.04
C ILE A 1020 18.19 -35.72 6.68
N ALA A 1021 19.40 -35.72 6.13
CA ALA A 1021 19.70 -35.15 4.82
C ALA A 1021 18.87 -35.79 3.71
N ILE A 1022 18.79 -37.13 3.67
CA ILE A 1022 17.99 -37.87 2.67
C ILE A 1022 16.50 -37.50 2.77
N SER A 1023 15.99 -37.33 4.00
CA SER A 1023 14.60 -36.88 4.21
C SER A 1023 14.38 -35.46 3.66
N LEU A 1024 15.33 -34.57 3.92
CA LEU A 1024 15.27 -33.16 3.51
C LEU A 1024 15.38 -32.97 2.00
N GLU A 1025 16.17 -33.81 1.31
CA GLU A 1025 16.42 -33.73 -0.14
C GLU A 1025 15.12 -33.72 -0.96
N SER A 1026 14.08 -34.41 -0.49
CA SER A 1026 12.75 -34.43 -1.13
C SER A 1026 11.97 -33.11 -1.05
N GLN A 1027 12.35 -32.22 -0.12
CA GLN A 1027 11.68 -30.95 0.14
C GLN A 1027 12.54 -29.74 -0.25
N TYR A 1028 13.85 -29.83 -0.06
CA TYR A 1028 14.79 -28.76 -0.37
C TYR A 1028 16.16 -29.35 -0.76
N VAL A 1029 16.64 -29.00 -1.95
CA VAL A 1029 17.93 -29.47 -2.45
C VAL A 1029 19.01 -28.43 -2.21
N LEU A 1030 19.96 -28.75 -1.32
CA LEU A 1030 21.22 -28.04 -1.19
C LEU A 1030 22.04 -28.12 -2.48
N THR A 1031 22.20 -26.97 -3.12
CA THR A 1031 23.11 -26.75 -4.25
C THR A 1031 24.42 -26.11 -3.76
N PRO A 1032 25.49 -26.12 -4.58
CA PRO A 1032 26.72 -25.38 -4.28
C PRO A 1032 26.45 -23.92 -3.89
N ASP A 1033 25.52 -23.29 -4.61
CA ASP A 1033 25.20 -21.88 -4.47
C ASP A 1033 24.50 -21.61 -3.12
N ASN A 1034 23.53 -22.45 -2.74
CA ASN A 1034 22.83 -22.36 -1.45
C ASN A 1034 23.79 -22.61 -0.28
N TYR A 1035 24.66 -23.61 -0.41
CA TYR A 1035 25.68 -23.93 0.59
C TYR A 1035 26.60 -22.74 0.90
N ILE A 1036 27.14 -22.08 -0.14
CA ILE A 1036 28.04 -20.93 0.02
C ILE A 1036 27.30 -19.73 0.63
N LYS A 1037 26.06 -19.45 0.19
CA LYS A 1037 25.23 -18.38 0.76
C LYS A 1037 24.97 -18.61 2.26
N MET A 1038 24.62 -19.84 2.65
CA MET A 1038 24.41 -20.22 4.05
C MET A 1038 25.68 -20.04 4.89
N LEU A 1039 26.86 -20.37 4.36
CA LEU A 1039 28.14 -20.16 5.05
C LEU A 1039 28.45 -18.68 5.28
N LEU A 1040 28.19 -17.82 4.29
CA LEU A 1040 28.38 -16.37 4.43
C LEU A 1040 27.40 -15.75 5.45
N VAL A 1041 26.15 -16.22 5.45
CA VAL A 1041 25.16 -15.84 6.48
C VAL A 1041 25.63 -16.29 7.86
N PHE A 1042 26.08 -17.54 7.99
CA PHE A 1042 26.61 -18.08 9.24
C PHE A 1042 27.78 -17.24 9.76
N LEU A 1043 28.75 -16.90 8.91
CA LEU A 1043 29.89 -16.07 9.29
C LEU A 1043 29.46 -14.69 9.84
N ARG A 1044 28.45 -14.06 9.22
CA ARG A 1044 27.90 -12.78 9.72
C ARG A 1044 27.27 -12.94 11.10
N VAL A 1045 26.45 -13.98 11.30
CA VAL A 1045 25.81 -14.26 12.59
C VAL A 1045 26.86 -14.59 13.67
N GLN A 1046 27.83 -15.44 13.35
CA GLN A 1046 28.94 -15.79 14.24
C GLN A 1046 29.75 -14.56 14.66
N SER A 1047 29.89 -13.59 13.75
CA SER A 1047 30.57 -12.32 14.02
C SER A 1047 29.71 -11.31 14.80
N GLY A 1048 28.46 -11.65 15.15
CA GLY A 1048 27.54 -10.75 15.85
C GLY A 1048 27.05 -9.59 14.99
N LEU A 1049 26.98 -9.78 13.66
CA LEU A 1049 26.52 -8.77 12.71
C LEU A 1049 25.07 -9.01 12.28
N PRO A 1050 24.30 -7.93 12.04
CA PRO A 1050 22.95 -8.06 11.50
C PRO A 1050 22.98 -8.65 10.09
N VAL A 1051 21.98 -9.48 9.79
CA VAL A 1051 21.79 -10.10 8.48
C VAL A 1051 20.53 -9.52 7.84
N LEU A 1052 20.73 -8.79 6.74
CA LEU A 1052 19.67 -8.34 5.84
C LEU A 1052 19.89 -9.02 4.50
N ILE A 1053 18.87 -9.72 4.01
CA ILE A 1053 18.89 -10.41 2.72
C ILE A 1053 17.82 -9.75 1.84
N MET A 1054 18.21 -9.33 0.64
CA MET A 1054 17.30 -8.79 -0.37
C MET A 1054 17.24 -9.77 -1.54
N GLY A 1055 16.04 -10.17 -1.95
CA GLY A 1055 15.79 -11.08 -3.06
C GLY A 1055 14.48 -10.73 -3.76
N GLU A 1056 14.33 -11.15 -5.01
CA GLU A 1056 13.07 -11.00 -5.76
C GLU A 1056 12.02 -12.01 -5.26
N THR A 1057 10.74 -11.69 -5.46
CA THR A 1057 9.63 -12.62 -5.21
C THR A 1057 9.81 -13.87 -6.08
N GLY A 1058 10.03 -15.04 -5.45
CA GLY A 1058 10.33 -16.31 -6.14
C GLY A 1058 11.76 -16.81 -5.96
N THR A 1059 12.68 -16.01 -5.40
CA THR A 1059 14.00 -16.51 -4.96
C THR A 1059 13.87 -17.20 -3.60
N GLU A 1060 13.84 -18.54 -3.59
CA GLU A 1060 13.91 -19.35 -2.36
C GLU A 1060 15.34 -19.36 -1.83
N MET A 1061 15.69 -18.39 -0.98
CA MET A 1061 17.06 -18.23 -0.48
C MET A 1061 17.37 -19.03 0.80
N ILE A 1062 16.38 -19.65 1.45
CA ILE A 1062 16.53 -20.51 2.65
C ILE A 1062 15.45 -21.59 2.66
#